data_AF-A0A928QBX4-F1
#
_entry.id   AF-A0A928QBX4-F1
#
_cell.length_a   1.000
_cell.length_b   1.000
_cell.length_c   1.000
_cell.angle_alpha   90.00
_cell.angle_beta   90.00
_cell.angle_gamma   90.00
#
_symmetry.space_group_name_H-M   'P 1'
#
loop_
_entity.id
_entity.type
_entity.pdbx_description
1 polymer ?
#
loop_
_entity_poly.entity_id
_entity_poly.type
_entity_poly.pdbx_seq_one_letter_code
_entity_poly.pdbx_strand_id
1 'polypeptide(L)'
;MINTKILLRKAVSVAAAMAMLFSQPMISPQKINAASTTDIYVGYSGKYNNYNTVTEALSACQKINPTSEASRITVHIAPGTYREQLVVQTPYVTFVNDEASKGDVILTWYYGIGYKYYSVGSDGRYNASNAAAKSSKAEPTQRWGGSVQLLSKATDFKAENIVFENSFNRYVTKEEIADGVTPSGSQSITYDRTNQWADVRSKAATERGAALTIDADRTEFYNCKFLGSQDTLYTGSKTGYFKNCKIEGNTDYIFGSGDYVFDNCELSFYGYSSTAVGGYITAARQQTRGYLFNNCKITGNPNQSVSSGYLGRPWSSTAVVLFLNTTLANDNLIKPEGWTSMSGVEPTQATFKEYGTKLANGTPVNLSNRKGNVLSASDAATVKVTDYFSGWTPTFLNKTSSDNGNNNNSNIADAITMCGGWYETAYVEWDSSKIGNNVSVSYKEHSASDYIKADSQLIRNNRVDIPGLKGNTSYDIKIQGSSASSECTVTTMSHDRSGYAHWNNSEGVGAYNNDGTPKAGATIIYVTDATKDTVSFGGKTGLYNILYSSKGSNLIVRIIGSVNVPSGAKANDGSSNDGSNMLYMQNMTNVTIEGIGYDAQLVRWGFEIKRSKNIEVRNLYFYQYPDDAIGISGSDSNRSEHIWIHNNTFGIGKNEFAGNGVVDSDKAEGDGSTDIKWTNYVTVSYNHYKDCHKTSLVGGGTSHLQDWITYHHNFFDGTASRNPRARNAHIHIYNNYFKNNSSYGIGASYNSKVFSEANYFDGSNLPLDTEAMGNDQYSGTIKSYNDKLVNCKGNSIYTAVYSRSSSANISNLVAGGDSYDNFDINPSLIYLNGYTTQTPDEAKSTVNAYAGRMQNKAYSNGSVNTNPSNPSTPSTADYIFNSSNLSEASYSSDVKVNSVYTIKVNAADAVSVANHSTTASDGSFSTTNRLNLGGKGTTENRSVQVNAPKAGTLKVYMMSSNTTAERTVNLLDAYGNVVNSVSGVNGTSLDAYTFTVPSTGTYYISSAGSGLYMFRIIYTEDPNATVQPEEKVLKGDLDKDGISDVFDLAVMREIISGRNNDSYAKKAADMNSDGTVNAQDLEILTSQILVR
;
A
#
# COMPACT_ATOMS: atom_id res chain seq x y z
N MET A 1 16.59 -10.69 57.57
CA MET A 1 15.16 -11.03 57.32
C MET A 1 14.53 -10.31 56.11
N ILE A 2 15.19 -9.33 55.46
CA ILE A 2 14.63 -8.65 54.27
C ILE A 2 15.02 -9.33 52.94
N ASN A 3 16.19 -10.00 52.87
CA ASN A 3 16.64 -10.70 51.65
C ASN A 3 15.94 -12.04 51.37
N THR A 4 15.26 -12.63 52.36
CA THR A 4 14.53 -13.91 52.19
C THR A 4 13.13 -13.70 51.60
N LYS A 5 12.54 -12.50 51.73
CA LYS A 5 11.23 -12.16 51.14
C LYS A 5 11.30 -11.80 49.65
N ILE A 6 12.48 -11.44 49.14
CA ILE A 6 12.68 -11.10 47.71
C ILE A 6 12.91 -12.36 46.86
N LEU A 7 13.54 -13.41 47.40
CA LEU A 7 13.65 -14.71 46.72
C LEU A 7 12.32 -15.48 46.66
N LEU A 8 11.49 -15.43 47.72
CA LEU A 8 10.19 -16.12 47.70
C LEU A 8 9.19 -15.49 46.73
N ARG A 9 9.24 -14.16 46.50
CA ARG A 9 8.34 -13.50 45.53
C ARG A 9 8.74 -13.77 44.07
N LYS A 10 10.03 -13.96 43.78
CA LYS A 10 10.51 -14.36 42.43
C LYS A 10 10.28 -15.85 42.13
N ALA A 11 10.30 -16.72 43.15
CA ALA A 11 10.00 -18.15 42.97
C ALA A 11 8.49 -18.41 42.75
N VAL A 12 7.61 -17.66 43.44
CA VAL A 12 6.15 -17.79 43.28
C VAL A 12 5.66 -17.19 41.96
N SER A 13 6.30 -16.14 41.43
CA SER A 13 5.95 -15.58 40.11
C SER A 13 6.41 -16.45 38.93
N VAL A 14 7.48 -17.23 39.09
CA VAL A 14 7.94 -18.20 38.07
C VAL A 14 7.14 -19.52 38.16
N ALA A 15 6.74 -19.95 39.36
CA ALA A 15 5.85 -21.10 39.54
C ALA A 15 4.41 -20.83 39.09
N ALA A 16 3.88 -19.61 39.26
CA ALA A 16 2.56 -19.25 38.74
C ALA A 16 2.54 -19.12 37.20
N ALA A 17 3.64 -18.65 36.59
CA ALA A 17 3.80 -18.63 35.13
C ALA A 17 4.01 -20.04 34.55
N MET A 18 4.67 -20.96 35.28
CA MET A 18 4.80 -22.37 34.87
C MET A 18 3.55 -23.21 35.13
N ALA A 19 2.73 -22.89 36.14
CA ALA A 19 1.47 -23.59 36.40
C ALA A 19 0.36 -23.19 35.40
N MET A 20 0.34 -21.94 34.90
CA MET A 20 -0.56 -21.53 33.82
C MET A 20 -0.19 -22.11 32.44
N LEU A 21 0.99 -22.73 32.31
CA LEU A 21 1.41 -23.48 31.12
C LEU A 21 1.12 -24.99 31.19
N PHE A 22 0.63 -25.52 32.31
CA PHE A 22 0.41 -26.97 32.50
C PHE A 22 -0.95 -27.37 33.08
N SER A 23 -1.96 -26.50 33.07
CA SER A 23 -3.35 -26.89 33.36
C SER A 23 -4.28 -26.49 32.22
N GLN A 24 -4.09 -27.08 31.05
CA GLN A 24 -5.19 -27.24 30.11
C GLN A 24 -5.92 -28.55 30.48
N PRO A 25 -7.25 -28.56 30.63
CA PRO A 25 -7.96 -29.83 30.64
C PRO A 25 -7.62 -30.55 29.33
N MET A 26 -7.21 -31.82 29.43
CA MET A 26 -7.18 -32.70 28.27
C MET A 26 -8.61 -32.78 27.73
N ILE A 27 -8.91 -31.93 26.77
CA ILE A 27 -10.08 -32.08 25.91
C ILE A 27 -9.73 -33.26 25.02
N SER A 28 -10.34 -34.41 25.31
CA SER A 28 -10.44 -35.53 24.37
C SER A 28 -10.79 -35.00 22.99
N PRO A 29 -10.21 -35.54 21.90
CA PRO A 29 -10.39 -35.00 20.57
C PRO A 29 -11.88 -35.00 20.21
N GLN A 30 -12.51 -33.83 20.28
CA GLN A 30 -13.75 -33.62 19.57
C GLN A 30 -13.40 -33.69 18.09
N LYS A 31 -13.95 -34.71 17.42
CA LYS A 31 -13.89 -34.87 15.98
C LYS A 31 -14.26 -33.53 15.34
N ILE A 32 -13.25 -32.89 14.76
CA ILE A 32 -13.43 -31.78 13.84
C ILE A 32 -14.21 -32.38 12.67
N ASN A 33 -15.45 -31.94 12.45
CA ASN A 33 -16.10 -32.18 11.18
C ASN A 33 -15.30 -31.39 10.13
N ALA A 34 -14.53 -32.13 9.35
CA ALA A 34 -13.78 -31.64 8.21
C ALA A 34 -14.76 -31.14 7.14
N ALA A 35 -14.96 -29.82 7.08
CA ALA A 35 -15.56 -29.13 5.95
C ALA A 35 -14.53 -28.17 5.32
N SER A 36 -13.69 -28.75 4.46
CA SER A 36 -13.17 -28.22 3.19
C SER A 36 -12.91 -26.70 3.02
N THR A 37 -12.15 -26.02 3.89
CA THR A 37 -11.58 -24.72 3.48
C THR A 37 -10.23 -24.95 2.78
N THR A 38 -10.21 -24.76 1.46
CA THR A 38 -9.00 -24.81 0.63
C THR A 38 -8.18 -23.53 0.70
N ASP A 39 -8.65 -22.48 1.38
CA ASP A 39 -7.95 -21.19 1.50
C ASP A 39 -7.59 -20.86 2.95
N ILE A 40 -6.32 -20.49 3.14
CA ILE A 40 -5.71 -20.03 4.39
C ILE A 40 -5.04 -18.68 4.11
N TYR A 41 -5.04 -17.78 5.08
CA TYR A 41 -4.50 -16.43 4.93
C TYR A 41 -3.35 -16.18 5.91
N VAL A 42 -2.41 -15.33 5.53
CA VAL A 42 -1.33 -14.85 6.40
C VAL A 42 -1.22 -13.33 6.27
N GLY A 43 -1.43 -12.61 7.37
CA GLY A 43 -1.30 -11.15 7.41
C GLY A 43 -2.50 -10.34 6.89
N TYR A 44 -3.66 -10.95 6.64
CA TYR A 44 -4.87 -10.25 6.17
C TYR A 44 -5.77 -9.79 7.32
N SER A 45 -6.19 -8.51 7.31
CA SER A 45 -7.19 -8.02 8.26
C SER A 45 -8.60 -8.54 7.89
N GLY A 46 -9.34 -9.05 8.87
CA GLY A 46 -10.75 -9.44 8.73
C GLY A 46 -11.03 -10.74 7.93
N LYS A 47 -10.00 -11.50 7.55
CA LYS A 47 -10.16 -12.81 6.90
C LYS A 47 -10.26 -13.94 7.93
N TYR A 48 -11.20 -14.86 7.73
CA TYR A 48 -11.25 -16.12 8.46
C TYR A 48 -10.05 -17.01 8.09
N ASN A 49 -9.59 -17.87 9.00
CA ASN A 49 -8.37 -18.68 8.84
C ASN A 49 -7.11 -17.86 8.52
N ASN A 50 -7.01 -16.67 9.11
CA ASN A 50 -5.83 -15.81 8.99
C ASN A 50 -4.83 -16.07 10.13
N TYR A 51 -3.56 -16.28 9.77
CA TYR A 51 -2.45 -16.51 10.68
C TYR A 51 -1.50 -15.30 10.71
N ASN A 52 -0.73 -15.17 11.79
CA ASN A 52 0.25 -14.09 11.92
C ASN A 52 1.56 -14.41 11.21
N THR A 53 1.87 -15.70 11.09
CA THR A 53 3.13 -16.21 10.50
C THR A 53 2.86 -17.28 9.44
N VAL A 54 3.81 -17.45 8.53
CA VAL A 54 3.72 -18.52 7.52
C VAL A 54 3.93 -19.90 8.17
N THR A 55 4.71 -19.96 9.25
CA THR A 55 4.92 -21.18 10.05
C THR A 55 3.62 -21.71 10.69
N GLU A 56 2.78 -20.82 11.22
CA GLU A 56 1.47 -21.19 11.77
C GLU A 56 0.53 -21.71 10.67
N ALA A 57 0.50 -21.04 9.50
CA ALA A 57 -0.29 -21.51 8.36
C ALA A 57 0.16 -22.89 7.87
N LEU A 58 1.47 -23.14 7.78
CA LEU A 58 2.01 -24.46 7.42
C LEU A 58 1.64 -25.54 8.46
N SER A 59 1.57 -25.18 9.74
CA SER A 59 1.11 -26.08 10.79
C SER A 59 -0.36 -26.44 10.63
N ALA A 60 -1.19 -25.50 10.17
CA ALA A 60 -2.58 -25.77 9.82
C ALA A 60 -2.71 -26.64 8.56
N CYS A 61 -1.91 -26.39 7.52
CA CYS A 61 -1.86 -27.26 6.34
C CYS A 61 -1.55 -28.72 6.71
N GLN A 62 -0.61 -28.95 7.64
CA GLN A 62 -0.27 -30.29 8.12
C GLN A 62 -1.44 -30.99 8.82
N LYS A 63 -2.28 -30.24 9.56
CA LYS A 63 -3.46 -30.79 10.22
C LYS A 63 -4.57 -31.16 9.23
N ILE A 64 -4.73 -30.36 8.18
CA ILE A 64 -5.70 -30.61 7.10
C ILE A 64 -5.27 -31.81 6.25
N ASN A 65 -3.96 -31.96 6.01
CA ASN A 65 -3.33 -33.08 5.32
C ASN A 65 -4.00 -33.41 3.96
N PRO A 66 -3.93 -32.49 2.99
CA PRO A 66 -4.55 -32.65 1.68
C PRO A 66 -3.92 -33.83 0.92
N THR A 67 -4.71 -34.51 0.10
CA THR A 67 -4.29 -35.76 -0.57
C THR A 67 -4.46 -35.73 -2.10
N SER A 68 -5.03 -34.66 -2.64
CA SER A 68 -5.33 -34.49 -4.06
C SER A 68 -5.42 -33.01 -4.46
N GLU A 69 -5.38 -32.70 -5.75
CA GLU A 69 -5.65 -31.35 -6.28
C GLU A 69 -6.99 -30.79 -5.80
N ALA A 70 -8.03 -31.62 -5.66
CA ALA A 70 -9.35 -31.20 -5.18
C ALA A 70 -9.35 -30.78 -3.69
N SER A 71 -8.34 -31.20 -2.93
CA SER A 71 -8.15 -30.85 -1.52
C SER A 71 -6.98 -29.88 -1.31
N ARG A 72 -6.38 -29.36 -2.38
CA ARG A 72 -5.25 -28.43 -2.33
C ARG A 72 -5.53 -27.26 -1.41
N ILE A 73 -4.53 -26.89 -0.63
CA ILE A 73 -4.59 -25.73 0.26
C ILE A 73 -3.80 -24.58 -0.36
N THR A 74 -4.47 -23.48 -0.61
CA THR A 74 -3.90 -22.21 -1.02
C THR A 74 -3.67 -21.35 0.21
N VAL A 75 -2.41 -21.01 0.46
CA VAL A 75 -1.97 -20.07 1.48
C VAL A 75 -1.76 -18.72 0.79
N HIS A 76 -2.70 -17.81 1.00
CA HIS A 76 -2.64 -16.42 0.58
C HIS A 76 -1.77 -15.64 1.56
N ILE A 77 -0.71 -15.03 1.08
CA ILE A 77 0.26 -14.32 1.91
C ILE A 77 0.23 -12.85 1.51
N ALA A 78 -0.07 -11.97 2.46
CA ALA A 78 -0.15 -10.53 2.21
C ALA A 78 1.27 -9.97 1.97
N PRO A 79 1.42 -8.92 1.14
CA PRO A 79 2.72 -8.29 0.93
C PRO A 79 3.43 -7.88 2.22
N GLY A 80 4.72 -8.22 2.31
CA GLY A 80 5.50 -8.07 3.54
C GLY A 80 6.79 -8.87 3.53
N THR A 81 7.66 -8.61 4.51
CA THR A 81 8.89 -9.40 4.72
C THR A 81 8.70 -10.34 5.92
N TYR A 82 8.70 -11.64 5.63
CA TYR A 82 8.53 -12.71 6.61
C TYR A 82 9.91 -13.29 6.95
N ARG A 83 10.41 -12.94 8.14
CA ARG A 83 11.73 -13.34 8.65
C ARG A 83 11.64 -14.66 9.41
N GLU A 84 11.45 -15.75 8.68
CA GLU A 84 11.25 -17.10 9.22
C GLU A 84 11.94 -18.15 8.35
N GLN A 85 12.53 -19.18 8.95
CA GLN A 85 12.92 -20.39 8.20
C GLN A 85 11.71 -21.30 8.03
N LEU A 86 11.31 -21.57 6.79
CA LEU A 86 10.10 -22.33 6.48
C LEU A 86 10.41 -23.75 6.03
N VAL A 87 9.68 -24.72 6.58
CA VAL A 87 9.79 -26.14 6.24
C VAL A 87 8.43 -26.63 5.78
N VAL A 88 8.31 -26.90 4.48
CA VAL A 88 7.09 -27.44 3.87
C VAL A 88 7.25 -28.94 3.75
N GLN A 89 6.33 -29.68 4.38
CA GLN A 89 6.31 -31.14 4.38
C GLN A 89 4.91 -31.71 4.08
N THR A 90 4.01 -30.87 3.61
CA THR A 90 2.62 -31.18 3.29
C THR A 90 2.46 -31.14 1.78
N PRO A 91 1.89 -32.18 1.13
CA PRO A 91 1.64 -32.16 -0.30
C PRO A 91 0.52 -31.18 -0.66
N TYR A 92 0.32 -30.87 -1.94
CA TYR A 92 -0.78 -30.04 -2.45
C TYR A 92 -0.96 -28.69 -1.72
N VAL A 93 0.15 -28.02 -1.40
CA VAL A 93 0.13 -26.65 -0.85
C VAL A 93 0.50 -25.66 -1.95
N THR A 94 -0.22 -24.55 -2.03
CA THR A 94 0.08 -23.41 -2.89
C THR A 94 0.42 -22.20 -2.04
N PHE A 95 1.51 -21.51 -2.32
CA PHE A 95 1.76 -20.16 -1.81
C PHE A 95 1.39 -19.14 -2.88
N VAL A 96 0.57 -18.15 -2.54
CA VAL A 96 0.18 -17.10 -3.48
C VAL A 96 0.22 -15.74 -2.82
N ASN A 97 0.83 -14.78 -3.51
CA ASN A 97 0.57 -13.37 -3.27
C ASN A 97 -0.48 -12.92 -4.29
N ASP A 98 -1.75 -12.93 -3.86
CA ASP A 98 -2.90 -12.50 -4.66
C ASP A 98 -3.08 -10.97 -4.66
N GLU A 99 -2.24 -10.25 -3.91
CA GLU A 99 -2.17 -8.79 -3.84
C GLU A 99 -0.81 -8.27 -4.35
N ALA A 100 -0.22 -8.91 -5.36
CA ALA A 100 1.12 -8.56 -5.88
C ALA A 100 1.26 -7.10 -6.33
N SER A 101 0.15 -6.41 -6.64
CA SER A 101 0.11 -4.97 -6.91
C SER A 101 0.35 -4.09 -5.68
N LYS A 102 0.14 -4.61 -4.47
CA LYS A 102 0.37 -3.91 -3.19
C LYS A 102 1.79 -4.12 -2.63
N GLY A 103 2.58 -5.02 -3.22
CA GLY A 103 3.98 -5.25 -2.86
C GLY A 103 4.40 -6.72 -2.99
N ASP A 104 5.70 -6.96 -2.77
CA ASP A 104 6.27 -8.31 -2.77
C ASP A 104 5.99 -9.04 -1.44
N VAL A 105 5.74 -10.34 -1.51
CA VAL A 105 5.88 -11.28 -0.37
C VAL A 105 7.32 -11.78 -0.36
N ILE A 106 8.10 -11.44 0.66
CA ILE A 106 9.50 -11.83 0.79
C ILE A 106 9.63 -12.84 1.92
N LEU A 107 9.90 -14.10 1.59
CA LEU A 107 10.20 -15.18 2.52
C LEU A 107 11.73 -15.28 2.67
N THR A 108 12.27 -14.90 3.84
CA THR A 108 13.72 -14.71 4.01
C THR A 108 14.27 -15.26 5.32
N TRP A 109 15.48 -15.82 5.25
CA TRP A 109 16.26 -16.30 6.39
C TRP A 109 17.75 -15.97 6.22
N TYR A 110 18.55 -16.09 7.29
CA TYR A 110 19.93 -15.58 7.36
C TYR A 110 21.01 -16.67 7.48
N TYR A 111 20.64 -17.94 7.43
CA TYR A 111 21.62 -19.02 7.54
C TYR A 111 22.51 -19.11 6.30
N GLY A 112 23.82 -19.22 6.55
CA GLY A 112 24.83 -19.54 5.56
C GLY A 112 25.78 -20.64 6.04
N ILE A 113 26.31 -21.42 5.10
CA ILE A 113 27.33 -22.43 5.36
C ILE A 113 28.64 -21.74 5.75
N GLY A 114 29.44 -22.37 6.60
CA GLY A 114 30.67 -21.77 7.15
C GLY A 114 30.44 -20.89 8.38
N TYR A 115 29.20 -20.75 8.87
CA TYR A 115 28.87 -20.00 10.10
C TYR A 115 28.03 -20.84 11.07
N LYS A 116 28.19 -20.58 12.36
CA LYS A 116 27.42 -21.20 13.45
C LYS A 116 26.52 -20.18 14.13
N TYR A 117 25.36 -20.64 14.56
CA TYR A 117 24.34 -19.85 15.25
C TYR A 117 23.74 -20.62 16.44
N TYR A 118 23.18 -19.92 17.42
CA TYR A 118 22.57 -20.55 18.59
C TYR A 118 21.25 -21.27 18.28
N SER A 119 20.48 -20.79 17.30
CA SER A 119 19.15 -21.32 17.00
C SER A 119 19.15 -22.61 16.20
N VAL A 120 20.31 -23.10 15.74
CA VAL A 120 20.41 -24.32 14.94
C VAL A 120 20.14 -25.57 15.81
N GLY A 121 19.12 -26.32 15.41
CA GLY A 121 18.73 -27.62 15.96
C GLY A 121 19.62 -28.78 15.52
N SER A 122 19.43 -29.96 16.12
CA SER A 122 20.16 -31.18 15.75
C SER A 122 19.88 -31.64 14.30
N ASP A 123 18.77 -31.18 13.72
CA ASP A 123 18.39 -31.41 12.33
C ASP A 123 18.86 -30.28 11.39
N GLY A 124 19.71 -29.36 11.87
CA GLY A 124 20.27 -28.25 11.09
C GLY A 124 19.29 -27.12 10.77
N ARG A 125 18.09 -27.13 11.34
CA ARG A 125 17.04 -26.12 11.13
C ARG A 125 16.86 -25.23 12.35
N TYR A 126 16.09 -24.15 12.23
CA TYR A 126 15.72 -23.30 13.34
C TYR A 126 15.00 -24.09 14.44
N ASN A 127 15.45 -23.90 15.67
CA ASN A 127 14.86 -24.49 16.87
C ASN A 127 14.69 -23.39 17.93
N ALA A 128 13.44 -23.08 18.25
CA ALA A 128 13.10 -22.02 19.20
C ALA A 128 13.70 -22.25 20.61
N SER A 129 13.79 -23.50 21.06
CA SER A 129 14.38 -23.83 22.37
C SER A 129 15.89 -23.55 22.40
N ASN A 130 16.61 -23.88 21.33
CA ASN A 130 18.03 -23.57 21.21
C ASN A 130 18.27 -22.06 21.11
N ALA A 131 17.44 -21.36 20.32
CA ALA A 131 17.49 -19.91 20.17
C ALA A 131 17.29 -19.18 21.51
N ALA A 132 16.38 -19.69 22.36
CA ALA A 132 16.13 -19.16 23.69
C ALA A 132 17.25 -19.52 24.69
N ALA A 133 17.74 -20.76 24.66
CA ALA A 133 18.73 -21.25 25.63
C ALA A 133 20.14 -20.69 25.40
N LYS A 134 20.52 -20.45 24.14
CA LYS A 134 21.86 -19.98 23.72
C LYS A 134 23.02 -20.74 24.37
N SER A 135 22.85 -22.06 24.57
CA SER A 135 23.82 -22.91 25.28
C SER A 135 24.98 -23.38 24.40
N SER A 136 24.75 -23.56 23.10
CA SER A 136 25.78 -23.97 22.13
C SER A 136 25.40 -23.50 20.72
N LYS A 137 26.39 -23.29 19.86
CA LYS A 137 26.17 -22.92 18.45
C LYS A 137 26.43 -24.10 17.53
N ALA A 138 25.63 -24.23 16.49
CA ALA A 138 25.81 -25.23 15.44
C ALA A 138 25.73 -24.59 14.05
N GLU A 139 26.31 -25.26 13.06
CA GLU A 139 26.30 -24.83 11.65
C GLU A 139 25.07 -25.44 10.95
N PRO A 140 24.33 -24.68 10.13
CA PRO A 140 23.12 -25.15 9.47
C PRO A 140 23.46 -26.01 8.23
N THR A 141 24.15 -27.13 8.45
CA THR A 141 24.68 -27.98 7.36
C THR A 141 23.59 -28.72 6.58
N GLN A 142 22.37 -28.78 7.11
CA GLN A 142 21.27 -29.47 6.44
C GLN A 142 20.65 -28.55 5.39
N ARG A 143 20.59 -29.05 4.14
CA ARG A 143 19.96 -28.37 3.00
C ARG A 143 20.46 -26.92 2.83
N TRP A 144 21.76 -26.70 2.94
CA TRP A 144 22.39 -25.39 2.69
C TRP A 144 21.82 -24.23 3.52
N GLY A 145 21.25 -24.53 4.70
CA GLY A 145 20.58 -23.52 5.52
C GLY A 145 19.37 -22.87 4.86
N GLY A 146 18.74 -23.54 3.88
CA GLY A 146 17.71 -22.96 3.02
C GLY A 146 16.65 -22.17 3.77
N SER A 147 16.34 -20.96 3.30
CA SER A 147 15.28 -20.11 3.88
C SER A 147 13.92 -20.79 3.80
N VAL A 148 13.62 -21.38 2.64
CA VAL A 148 12.46 -22.25 2.47
C VAL A 148 12.93 -23.64 2.02
N GLN A 149 12.42 -24.69 2.67
CA GLN A 149 12.75 -26.08 2.37
C GLN A 149 11.48 -26.85 2.01
N LEU A 150 11.37 -27.30 0.76
CA LEU A 150 10.33 -28.23 0.33
C LEU A 150 10.86 -29.65 0.50
N LEU A 151 10.46 -30.32 1.57
CA LEU A 151 10.88 -31.69 1.84
C LEU A 151 10.18 -32.68 0.89
N SER A 152 10.65 -33.92 0.85
CA SER A 152 10.18 -34.94 -0.11
C SER A 152 8.67 -35.23 -0.05
N LYS A 153 7.99 -34.90 1.06
CA LYS A 153 6.53 -35.04 1.23
C LYS A 153 5.72 -33.88 0.66
N ALA A 154 6.33 -32.74 0.36
CA ALA A 154 5.66 -31.56 -0.17
C ALA A 154 5.39 -31.67 -1.69
N THR A 155 4.92 -32.82 -2.16
CA THR A 155 4.67 -33.04 -3.58
C THR A 155 3.56 -32.14 -4.10
N ASP A 156 3.60 -31.81 -5.39
CA ASP A 156 2.57 -30.97 -6.01
C ASP A 156 2.51 -29.55 -5.42
N PHE A 157 3.63 -29.06 -4.85
CA PHE A 157 3.73 -27.70 -4.34
C PHE A 157 3.68 -26.67 -5.47
N LYS A 158 2.95 -25.57 -5.24
CA LYS A 158 2.87 -24.44 -6.16
C LYS A 158 3.29 -23.14 -5.48
N ALA A 159 3.92 -22.23 -6.21
CA ALA A 159 4.08 -20.85 -5.77
C ALA A 159 3.84 -19.85 -6.89
N GLU A 160 3.16 -18.76 -6.55
CA GLU A 160 2.84 -17.66 -7.46
C GLU A 160 3.09 -16.30 -6.80
N ASN A 161 3.84 -15.43 -7.49
CA ASN A 161 4.16 -14.07 -7.03
C ASN A 161 4.93 -14.01 -5.69
N ILE A 162 5.75 -15.01 -5.39
CA ILE A 162 6.53 -15.09 -4.15
C ILE A 162 8.01 -14.76 -4.41
N VAL A 163 8.62 -14.00 -3.49
CA VAL A 163 10.07 -13.77 -3.43
C VAL A 163 10.67 -14.69 -2.36
N PHE A 164 11.46 -15.66 -2.81
CA PHE A 164 12.31 -16.49 -1.96
C PHE A 164 13.69 -15.84 -1.86
N GLU A 165 14.12 -15.48 -0.66
CA GLU A 165 15.39 -14.80 -0.43
C GLU A 165 16.23 -15.51 0.63
N ASN A 166 17.54 -15.54 0.44
CA ASN A 166 18.48 -15.75 1.54
C ASN A 166 19.25 -14.46 1.80
N SER A 167 19.02 -13.87 2.97
CA SER A 167 19.62 -12.59 3.37
C SER A 167 21.13 -12.68 3.58
N PHE A 168 21.68 -13.88 3.84
CA PHE A 168 23.10 -14.10 4.18
C PHE A 168 24.08 -13.41 3.22
N ASN A 169 23.83 -13.47 1.91
CA ASN A 169 24.69 -12.84 0.90
C ASN A 169 24.20 -11.48 0.39
N ARG A 170 23.19 -10.89 1.06
CA ARG A 170 22.52 -9.67 0.61
C ARG A 170 22.63 -8.56 1.65
N TYR A 171 22.35 -8.86 2.91
CA TYR A 171 22.43 -7.91 4.03
C TYR A 171 22.47 -8.65 5.38
N VAL A 172 23.09 -8.03 6.39
CA VAL A 172 23.10 -8.58 7.76
C VAL A 172 21.80 -8.22 8.47
N THR A 173 21.20 -9.18 9.17
CA THR A 173 19.97 -8.94 9.94
C THR A 173 20.26 -8.78 11.44
N LYS A 174 19.33 -8.15 12.17
CA LYS A 174 19.47 -8.04 13.64
C LYS A 174 19.32 -9.41 14.31
N GLU A 175 18.49 -10.26 13.73
CA GLU A 175 18.25 -11.63 14.15
C GLU A 175 19.52 -12.48 14.01
N GLU A 176 20.24 -12.35 12.89
CA GLU A 176 21.53 -13.02 12.66
C GLU A 176 22.55 -12.68 13.75
N ILE A 177 22.68 -11.39 14.07
CA ILE A 177 23.59 -10.90 15.11
C ILE A 177 23.14 -11.39 16.49
N ALA A 178 21.84 -11.29 16.79
CA ALA A 178 21.28 -11.72 18.07
C ALA A 178 21.39 -13.24 18.29
N ASP A 179 21.37 -14.02 17.21
CA ASP A 179 21.58 -15.47 17.19
C ASP A 179 23.08 -15.86 17.27
N GLY A 180 23.96 -14.87 17.39
CA GLY A 180 25.36 -15.05 17.69
C GLY A 180 26.16 -15.61 16.51
N VAL A 181 25.92 -15.15 15.29
CA VAL A 181 26.70 -15.53 14.12
C VAL A 181 28.22 -15.52 14.40
N THR A 182 28.89 -16.63 14.07
CA THR A 182 30.37 -16.74 14.17
C THR A 182 30.90 -17.68 13.10
N PRO A 183 32.08 -17.44 12.52
CA PRO A 183 32.71 -18.38 11.60
C PRO A 183 32.83 -19.77 12.22
N SER A 184 32.45 -20.80 11.47
CA SER A 184 32.41 -22.18 11.95
C SER A 184 33.77 -22.87 11.94
N GLY A 185 34.67 -22.39 11.06
CA GLY A 185 35.94 -23.03 10.71
C GLY A 185 35.81 -24.19 9.70
N SER A 186 34.61 -24.53 9.25
CA SER A 186 34.38 -25.61 8.28
C SER A 186 34.72 -25.21 6.84
N GLN A 187 34.76 -23.90 6.59
CA GLN A 187 35.12 -23.27 5.33
C GLN A 187 36.24 -22.26 5.57
N SER A 188 36.91 -21.85 4.48
CA SER A 188 37.95 -20.82 4.55
C SER A 188 37.43 -19.40 4.84
N ILE A 189 36.09 -19.21 4.89
CA ILE A 189 35.47 -17.92 5.19
C ILE A 189 35.66 -17.53 6.66
N THR A 190 36.14 -16.31 6.87
CA THR A 190 36.44 -15.75 8.21
C THR A 190 35.85 -14.36 8.41
N TYR A 191 34.98 -13.92 7.49
CA TYR A 191 34.44 -12.56 7.47
C TYR A 191 33.60 -12.27 8.73
N ASP A 192 33.79 -11.10 9.32
CA ASP A 192 33.03 -10.71 10.51
C ASP A 192 31.63 -10.22 10.10
N ARG A 193 30.61 -10.87 10.67
CA ARG A 193 29.19 -10.61 10.41
C ARG A 193 28.45 -10.10 11.66
N THR A 194 29.18 -9.77 12.72
CA THR A 194 28.61 -9.25 13.97
C THR A 194 28.22 -7.77 13.88
N ASN A 195 28.61 -7.09 12.80
CA ASN A 195 28.25 -5.70 12.51
C ASN A 195 27.13 -5.66 11.45
N GLN A 196 26.02 -4.99 11.77
CA GLN A 196 24.86 -4.84 10.87
C GLN A 196 25.19 -4.13 9.53
N TRP A 197 26.31 -3.42 9.47
CA TRP A 197 26.77 -2.70 8.28
C TRP A 197 27.86 -3.43 7.49
N ALA A 198 28.19 -4.67 7.86
CA ALA A 198 29.22 -5.44 7.18
C ALA A 198 28.83 -5.68 5.71
N ASP A 199 29.75 -5.46 4.76
CA ASP A 199 29.48 -5.65 3.33
C ASP A 199 29.51 -7.13 2.94
N VAL A 200 28.40 -7.80 3.24
CA VAL A 200 28.20 -9.23 2.98
C VAL A 200 27.99 -9.57 1.51
N ARG A 201 27.94 -8.56 0.64
CA ARG A 201 27.87 -8.70 -0.83
C ARG A 201 29.26 -8.75 -1.47
N SER A 202 30.32 -8.57 -0.67
CA SER A 202 31.69 -8.66 -1.14
C SER A 202 32.09 -10.10 -1.44
N LYS A 203 33.09 -10.30 -2.30
CA LYS A 203 33.56 -11.66 -2.61
C LYS A 203 34.10 -12.39 -1.38
N ALA A 204 34.74 -11.67 -0.46
CA ALA A 204 35.33 -12.24 0.75
C ALA A 204 34.28 -12.69 1.78
N ALA A 205 33.07 -12.10 1.75
CA ALA A 205 31.98 -12.39 2.66
C ALA A 205 30.96 -13.40 2.12
N THR A 206 31.02 -13.70 0.82
CA THR A 206 30.06 -14.60 0.17
C THR A 206 30.42 -16.06 0.44
N GLU A 207 29.42 -16.84 0.84
CA GLU A 207 29.48 -18.30 0.92
C GLU A 207 28.07 -18.88 0.63
N ARG A 208 27.92 -20.20 0.55
CA ARG A 208 26.64 -20.86 0.23
C ARG A 208 25.54 -20.47 1.20
N GLY A 209 24.40 -20.04 0.65
CA GLY A 209 23.17 -19.74 1.39
C GLY A 209 21.97 -19.82 0.46
N ALA A 210 21.20 -20.91 0.59
CA ALA A 210 20.10 -21.20 -0.33
C ALA A 210 18.84 -20.39 0.02
N ALA A 211 18.21 -19.81 -1.00
CA ALA A 211 16.89 -19.18 -0.88
C ALA A 211 15.78 -20.24 -0.86
N LEU A 212 15.91 -21.26 -1.70
CA LEU A 212 14.98 -22.38 -1.78
C LEU A 212 15.73 -23.71 -2.01
N THR A 213 15.34 -24.74 -1.24
CA THR A 213 15.77 -26.13 -1.49
C THR A 213 14.59 -27.03 -1.74
N ILE A 214 14.64 -27.83 -2.81
CA ILE A 214 13.49 -28.62 -3.27
C ILE A 214 13.82 -30.11 -3.34
N ASP A 215 13.29 -30.91 -2.43
CA ASP A 215 13.31 -32.38 -2.50
C ASP A 215 11.97 -32.98 -2.95
N ALA A 216 10.94 -32.14 -3.00
CA ALA A 216 9.61 -32.50 -3.43
C ALA A 216 9.53 -32.78 -4.94
N ASP A 217 8.56 -33.61 -5.32
CA ASP A 217 8.24 -33.95 -6.71
C ASP A 217 7.05 -33.14 -7.23
N ARG A 218 7.04 -32.89 -8.55
CA ARG A 218 6.00 -32.12 -9.26
C ARG A 218 5.79 -30.72 -8.68
N THR A 219 6.88 -30.01 -8.44
CA THR A 219 6.82 -28.62 -7.93
C THR A 219 6.75 -27.62 -9.09
N GLU A 220 5.93 -26.58 -8.96
CA GLU A 220 5.87 -25.53 -9.99
C GLU A 220 5.81 -24.10 -9.42
N PHE A 221 6.46 -23.19 -10.14
CA PHE A 221 6.65 -21.81 -9.71
C PHE A 221 6.35 -20.86 -10.87
N TYR A 222 5.53 -19.85 -10.61
CA TYR A 222 5.14 -18.84 -11.57
C TYR A 222 5.41 -17.44 -11.04
N ASN A 223 6.07 -16.60 -11.84
CA ASN A 223 6.42 -15.23 -11.46
C ASN A 223 7.21 -15.07 -10.15
N CYS A 224 7.91 -16.10 -9.73
CA CYS A 224 8.63 -16.07 -8.46
C CYS A 224 10.03 -15.47 -8.65
N LYS A 225 10.57 -14.86 -7.58
CA LYS A 225 11.95 -14.40 -7.54
C LYS A 225 12.75 -15.25 -6.55
N PHE A 226 13.96 -15.65 -6.94
CA PHE A 226 14.87 -16.44 -6.11
C PHE A 226 16.17 -15.65 -5.97
N LEU A 227 16.40 -15.08 -4.78
CA LEU A 227 17.42 -14.08 -4.55
C LEU A 227 18.49 -14.59 -3.59
N GLY A 228 19.73 -14.69 -4.09
CA GLY A 228 20.88 -15.11 -3.30
C GLY A 228 22.18 -14.65 -3.93
N SER A 229 23.24 -15.45 -3.72
CA SER A 229 24.52 -15.28 -4.42
C SER A 229 25.10 -16.66 -4.76
N GLN A 230 25.77 -17.33 -3.82
CA GLN A 230 26.25 -18.69 -4.03
C GLN A 230 25.19 -19.72 -3.58
N ASP A 231 24.95 -20.74 -4.41
CA ASP A 231 24.01 -21.84 -4.16
C ASP A 231 22.57 -21.36 -3.87
N THR A 232 22.02 -20.47 -4.71
CA THR A 232 20.72 -19.81 -4.48
C THR A 232 19.53 -20.78 -4.53
N LEU A 233 19.50 -21.69 -5.52
CA LEU A 233 18.40 -22.62 -5.76
C LEU A 233 18.90 -24.06 -5.87
N TYR A 234 18.53 -24.89 -4.90
CA TYR A 234 18.80 -26.32 -4.93
C TYR A 234 17.61 -27.11 -5.48
N THR A 235 17.81 -27.84 -6.57
CA THR A 235 16.84 -28.79 -7.14
C THR A 235 17.29 -30.20 -6.79
N GLY A 236 16.52 -30.93 -5.97
CA GLY A 236 16.84 -32.26 -5.41
C GLY A 236 17.02 -33.33 -6.46
N SER A 237 16.19 -34.37 -6.52
CA SER A 237 16.33 -35.46 -7.51
C SER A 237 15.01 -35.80 -8.20
N LYS A 238 14.14 -34.79 -8.31
CA LYS A 238 12.74 -34.91 -8.72
C LYS A 238 12.41 -33.93 -9.83
N THR A 239 11.16 -33.93 -10.27
CA THR A 239 10.69 -33.14 -11.41
C THR A 239 10.10 -31.80 -10.95
N GLY A 240 10.31 -30.73 -11.70
CA GLY A 240 9.59 -29.47 -11.46
C GLY A 240 9.69 -28.45 -12.60
N TYR A 241 9.01 -27.32 -12.41
CA TYR A 241 8.77 -26.32 -13.45
C TYR A 241 8.85 -24.88 -12.94
N PHE A 242 9.64 -24.04 -13.59
CA PHE A 242 9.69 -22.60 -13.35
C PHE A 242 9.24 -21.87 -14.60
N LYS A 243 8.26 -20.97 -14.47
CA LYS A 243 7.79 -20.14 -15.57
C LYS A 243 7.79 -18.66 -15.21
N ASN A 244 8.36 -17.83 -16.08
CA ASN A 244 8.44 -16.38 -15.87
C ASN A 244 9.10 -15.99 -14.55
N CYS A 245 10.01 -16.81 -14.03
CA CYS A 245 10.68 -16.56 -12.75
C CYS A 245 11.97 -15.78 -12.97
N LYS A 246 12.42 -15.06 -11.94
CA LYS A 246 13.77 -14.50 -11.87
C LYS A 246 14.60 -15.29 -10.88
N ILE A 247 15.73 -15.85 -11.33
CA ILE A 247 16.72 -16.50 -10.48
C ILE A 247 17.99 -15.65 -10.51
N GLU A 248 18.40 -15.13 -9.35
CA GLU A 248 19.53 -14.22 -9.21
C GLU A 248 20.59 -14.78 -8.26
N GLY A 249 21.83 -14.91 -8.74
CA GLY A 249 22.97 -15.36 -7.97
C GLY A 249 24.29 -15.23 -8.74
N ASN A 250 25.39 -15.77 -8.23
CA ASN A 250 26.70 -15.70 -8.90
C ASN A 250 27.40 -17.05 -9.07
N THR A 251 27.67 -17.79 -7.98
CA THR A 251 28.37 -19.09 -8.05
C THR A 251 27.36 -20.22 -7.90
N ASP A 252 27.31 -21.13 -8.87
CA ASP A 252 26.49 -22.36 -8.85
C ASP A 252 25.03 -22.11 -8.45
N TYR A 253 24.47 -20.98 -8.90
CA TYR A 253 23.25 -20.48 -8.26
C TYR A 253 21.99 -21.28 -8.60
N ILE A 254 22.06 -22.17 -9.60
CA ILE A 254 21.11 -23.27 -9.83
C ILE A 254 21.89 -24.59 -9.79
N PHE A 255 21.61 -25.45 -8.82
CA PHE A 255 22.42 -26.65 -8.61
C PHE A 255 21.62 -27.82 -8.04
N GLY A 256 22.20 -29.01 -8.17
CA GLY A 256 21.59 -30.24 -7.67
C GLY A 256 21.33 -31.26 -8.77
N SER A 257 20.36 -32.15 -8.53
CA SER A 257 20.17 -33.37 -9.31
C SER A 257 18.76 -33.60 -9.88
N GLY A 258 17.95 -32.57 -10.09
CA GLY A 258 16.55 -32.72 -10.55
C GLY A 258 16.35 -32.53 -12.07
N ASP A 259 15.23 -33.05 -12.57
CA ASP A 259 14.75 -32.83 -13.93
C ASP A 259 13.83 -31.58 -13.94
N TYR A 260 14.39 -30.42 -14.29
CA TYR A 260 13.68 -29.13 -14.19
C TYR A 260 13.65 -28.38 -15.52
N VAL A 261 12.49 -27.82 -15.83
CA VAL A 261 12.34 -26.86 -16.93
C VAL A 261 12.22 -25.44 -16.36
N PHE A 262 13.05 -24.54 -16.88
CA PHE A 262 12.98 -23.10 -16.67
C PHE A 262 12.50 -22.48 -17.99
N ASP A 263 11.25 -22.06 -18.04
CA ASP A 263 10.60 -21.51 -19.23
C ASP A 263 10.41 -20.00 -19.09
N ASN A 264 10.93 -19.25 -20.06
CA ASN A 264 10.88 -17.79 -20.11
C ASN A 264 11.36 -17.10 -18.80
N CYS A 265 12.36 -17.70 -18.14
CA CYS A 265 12.92 -17.17 -16.90
C CYS A 265 14.07 -16.17 -17.15
N GLU A 266 14.26 -15.23 -16.22
CA GLU A 266 15.44 -14.37 -16.13
C GLU A 266 16.50 -15.02 -15.22
N LEU A 267 17.71 -15.15 -15.74
CA LEU A 267 18.89 -15.71 -15.07
C LEU A 267 19.89 -14.56 -14.87
N SER A 268 19.89 -13.96 -13.68
CA SER A 268 20.62 -12.71 -13.39
C SER A 268 21.90 -12.99 -12.60
N PHE A 269 23.05 -12.56 -13.11
CA PHE A 269 24.29 -12.55 -12.34
C PHE A 269 24.25 -11.45 -11.27
N TYR A 270 24.33 -11.82 -10.00
CA TYR A 270 24.40 -10.87 -8.89
C TYR A 270 25.81 -10.30 -8.66
N GLY A 271 26.87 -10.88 -9.24
CA GLY A 271 28.24 -10.36 -9.08
C GLY A 271 28.68 -10.20 -7.61
N TYR A 272 29.57 -9.24 -7.35
CA TYR A 272 29.99 -8.85 -5.99
C TYR A 272 30.17 -7.33 -5.89
N SER A 273 30.06 -6.79 -4.67
CA SER A 273 30.24 -5.36 -4.44
C SER A 273 31.69 -4.91 -4.58
N SER A 274 32.64 -5.81 -4.30
CA SER A 274 34.07 -5.48 -4.15
C SER A 274 34.92 -5.81 -5.38
N THR A 275 34.47 -6.69 -6.27
CA THR A 275 35.26 -7.13 -7.42
C THR A 275 34.37 -7.73 -8.51
N ALA A 276 34.75 -7.49 -9.76
CA ALA A 276 34.09 -8.11 -10.90
C ALA A 276 34.65 -9.53 -11.10
N VAL A 277 33.83 -10.56 -10.84
CA VAL A 277 34.23 -11.97 -10.98
C VAL A 277 33.13 -12.72 -11.69
N GLY A 278 33.52 -13.54 -12.68
CA GLY A 278 32.58 -14.37 -13.43
C GLY A 278 31.90 -15.43 -12.56
N GLY A 279 30.63 -15.67 -12.83
CA GLY A 279 29.81 -16.67 -12.14
C GLY A 279 29.60 -17.97 -12.93
N TYR A 280 28.81 -18.88 -12.34
CA TYR A 280 28.32 -20.11 -12.96
C TYR A 280 26.81 -20.18 -12.75
N ILE A 281 26.04 -20.22 -13.84
CA ILE A 281 24.58 -20.33 -13.74
C ILE A 281 24.20 -21.69 -13.17
N THR A 282 24.77 -22.76 -13.72
CA THR A 282 24.44 -24.13 -13.31
C THR A 282 25.62 -24.91 -12.72
N ALA A 283 25.33 -25.74 -11.71
CA ALA A 283 26.16 -26.85 -11.27
C ALA A 283 25.31 -28.13 -11.15
N ALA A 284 25.01 -28.74 -12.31
CA ALA A 284 24.17 -29.92 -12.40
C ALA A 284 24.92 -31.22 -12.04
N ARG A 285 24.23 -32.15 -11.37
CA ARG A 285 24.66 -33.54 -11.07
C ARG A 285 24.00 -34.57 -11.98
N GLN A 286 24.19 -35.87 -11.72
CA GLN A 286 23.62 -37.02 -12.44
C GLN A 286 22.11 -36.90 -12.73
N GLN A 287 21.70 -36.98 -14.02
CA GLN A 287 20.30 -36.83 -14.46
C GLN A 287 19.80 -37.91 -15.41
N THR A 288 18.48 -38.04 -15.49
CA THR A 288 17.78 -38.69 -16.60
C THR A 288 17.59 -37.70 -17.77
N ARG A 289 17.10 -36.49 -17.49
CA ARG A 289 16.84 -35.43 -18.50
C ARG A 289 17.50 -34.09 -18.16
N GLY A 290 17.60 -33.77 -16.88
CA GLY A 290 18.30 -32.61 -16.33
C GLY A 290 17.61 -31.29 -16.55
N TYR A 291 18.42 -30.24 -16.70
CA TYR A 291 17.90 -28.88 -16.81
C TYR A 291 17.64 -28.48 -18.26
N LEU A 292 16.43 -27.99 -18.52
CA LEU A 292 16.09 -27.30 -19.75
C LEU A 292 15.82 -25.82 -19.45
N PHE A 293 16.62 -24.93 -20.03
CA PHE A 293 16.38 -23.49 -20.04
C PHE A 293 15.77 -23.12 -21.40
N ASN A 294 14.45 -22.91 -21.44
CA ASN A 294 13.70 -22.64 -22.64
C ASN A 294 13.34 -21.15 -22.70
N ASN A 295 13.73 -20.46 -23.78
CA ASN A 295 13.45 -19.03 -24.00
C ASN A 295 13.89 -18.11 -22.85
N CYS A 296 14.93 -18.50 -22.10
CA CYS A 296 15.43 -17.72 -20.97
C CYS A 296 16.19 -16.46 -21.39
N LYS A 297 16.27 -15.48 -20.50
CA LYS A 297 17.09 -14.29 -20.63
C LYS A 297 18.23 -14.32 -19.60
N ILE A 298 19.46 -14.02 -20.01
CA ILE A 298 20.60 -13.87 -19.10
C ILE A 298 20.93 -12.37 -18.96
N THR A 299 21.01 -11.91 -17.71
CA THR A 299 21.26 -10.51 -17.33
C THR A 299 22.37 -10.41 -16.28
N GLY A 300 22.79 -9.17 -15.97
CA GLY A 300 23.66 -8.87 -14.84
C GLY A 300 23.03 -7.78 -13.97
N ASN A 301 23.17 -7.89 -12.66
CA ASN A 301 22.65 -6.90 -11.73
C ASN A 301 23.44 -5.59 -11.88
N PRO A 302 22.78 -4.45 -12.13
CA PRO A 302 23.46 -3.17 -12.41
C PRO A 302 24.12 -2.56 -11.17
N ASN A 303 23.76 -3.02 -9.96
CA ASN A 303 24.27 -2.49 -8.70
C ASN A 303 25.48 -3.28 -8.17
N GLN A 304 26.00 -4.21 -8.96
CA GLN A 304 27.05 -5.14 -8.56
C GLN A 304 28.12 -5.22 -9.64
N SER A 305 29.34 -5.59 -9.24
CA SER A 305 30.43 -5.79 -10.19
C SER A 305 30.27 -7.16 -10.84
N VAL A 306 29.78 -7.16 -12.08
CA VAL A 306 29.57 -8.37 -12.89
C VAL A 306 30.67 -8.50 -13.94
N SER A 307 31.18 -9.71 -14.12
CA SER A 307 32.08 -10.08 -15.21
C SER A 307 31.52 -11.29 -15.96
N SER A 308 32.05 -11.55 -17.15
CA SER A 308 31.64 -12.70 -17.97
C SER A 308 31.74 -14.01 -17.19
N GLY A 309 30.60 -14.70 -17.07
CA GLY A 309 30.48 -16.00 -16.42
C GLY A 309 30.37 -17.15 -17.41
N TYR A 310 29.87 -18.28 -16.92
CA TYR A 310 29.61 -19.49 -17.69
C TYR A 310 28.15 -19.93 -17.52
N LEU A 311 27.58 -20.56 -18.54
CA LEU A 311 26.29 -21.27 -18.49
C LEU A 311 26.28 -22.36 -17.42
N GLY A 312 27.46 -22.91 -17.09
CA GLY A 312 27.62 -23.77 -15.93
C GLY A 312 28.89 -24.60 -15.95
N ARG A 313 28.92 -25.54 -15.01
CA ARG A 313 30.00 -26.51 -14.83
C ARG A 313 29.46 -27.87 -14.34
N PRO A 314 30.09 -29.00 -14.71
CA PRO A 314 29.55 -30.33 -14.43
C PRO A 314 29.94 -30.80 -13.03
N TRP A 315 29.00 -30.76 -12.09
CA TRP A 315 29.23 -31.35 -10.76
C TRP A 315 29.34 -32.90 -10.82
N SER A 316 28.89 -33.50 -11.92
CA SER A 316 29.09 -34.92 -12.27
C SER A 316 29.34 -35.04 -13.77
N SER A 317 30.09 -36.07 -14.21
CA SER A 317 30.23 -36.40 -15.64
C SER A 317 28.90 -36.78 -16.28
N THR A 318 27.90 -37.16 -15.48
CA THR A 318 26.54 -37.50 -15.95
C THR A 318 25.58 -36.32 -15.91
N ALA A 319 26.08 -35.08 -15.80
CA ALA A 319 25.26 -33.88 -15.82
C ALA A 319 24.63 -33.65 -17.20
N VAL A 320 23.37 -33.20 -17.20
CA VAL A 320 22.61 -32.89 -18.43
C VAL A 320 22.03 -31.49 -18.31
N VAL A 321 22.38 -30.59 -19.23
CA VAL A 321 21.87 -29.22 -19.29
C VAL A 321 21.69 -28.80 -20.75
N LEU A 322 20.54 -28.21 -21.08
CA LEU A 322 20.23 -27.63 -22.37
C LEU A 322 19.76 -26.18 -22.22
N PHE A 323 20.45 -25.25 -22.87
CA PHE A 323 19.97 -23.89 -23.12
C PHE A 323 19.37 -23.79 -24.53
N LEU A 324 18.11 -23.42 -24.63
CA LEU A 324 17.34 -23.34 -25.87
C LEU A 324 16.77 -21.92 -26.04
N ASN A 325 17.09 -21.26 -27.15
CA ASN A 325 16.62 -19.92 -27.53
C ASN A 325 16.92 -18.83 -26.49
N THR A 326 18.14 -18.84 -25.94
CA THR A 326 18.53 -17.93 -24.85
C THR A 326 18.84 -16.53 -25.36
N THR A 327 18.38 -15.50 -24.65
CA THR A 327 18.69 -14.10 -24.96
C THR A 327 19.69 -13.53 -23.96
N LEU A 328 20.86 -13.08 -24.40
CA LEU A 328 21.84 -12.37 -23.59
C LEU A 328 21.56 -10.86 -23.64
N ALA A 329 21.55 -10.18 -22.49
CA ALA A 329 21.38 -8.73 -22.46
C ALA A 329 22.54 -7.98 -23.13
N ASN A 330 23.75 -8.52 -23.08
CA ASN A 330 24.91 -8.08 -23.85
C ASN A 330 25.85 -9.26 -24.14
N ASP A 331 26.80 -9.06 -25.05
CA ASP A 331 27.74 -10.08 -25.53
C ASP A 331 28.80 -10.51 -24.50
N ASN A 332 29.01 -9.70 -23.46
CA ASN A 332 30.03 -9.93 -22.44
C ASN A 332 29.51 -10.66 -21.19
N LEU A 333 28.28 -11.17 -21.18
CA LEU A 333 27.75 -11.90 -20.01
C LEU A 333 28.24 -13.35 -19.91
N ILE A 334 28.44 -14.01 -21.06
CA ILE A 334 28.86 -15.42 -21.12
C ILE A 334 30.17 -15.50 -21.89
N LYS A 335 31.16 -16.17 -21.29
CA LYS A 335 32.46 -16.39 -21.94
C LYS A 335 32.33 -17.22 -23.22
N PRO A 336 33.24 -17.06 -24.19
CA PRO A 336 33.20 -17.81 -25.45
C PRO A 336 33.13 -19.33 -25.29
N GLU A 337 33.76 -19.88 -24.25
CA GLU A 337 33.72 -21.32 -23.93
C GLU A 337 32.34 -21.81 -23.50
N GLY A 338 31.50 -20.93 -22.97
CA GLY A 338 30.16 -21.20 -22.44
C GLY A 338 30.15 -22.03 -21.15
N TRP A 339 30.99 -23.06 -21.05
CA TRP A 339 31.03 -24.06 -19.98
C TRP A 339 32.45 -24.23 -19.44
N THR A 340 32.58 -24.60 -18.17
CA THR A 340 33.89 -24.85 -17.54
C THR A 340 33.90 -26.10 -16.67
N SER A 341 35.09 -26.58 -16.29
CA SER A 341 35.27 -27.78 -15.48
C SER A 341 34.87 -27.57 -14.02
N MET A 342 34.49 -28.64 -13.32
CA MET A 342 34.34 -28.67 -11.86
C MET A 342 34.96 -29.94 -11.31
N SER A 343 35.80 -29.83 -10.28
CA SER A 343 36.43 -30.96 -9.58
C SER A 343 37.08 -32.01 -10.50
N GLY A 344 37.71 -31.56 -11.59
CA GLY A 344 38.39 -32.42 -12.58
C GLY A 344 37.47 -33.05 -13.64
N VAL A 345 36.16 -32.77 -13.61
CA VAL A 345 35.23 -33.17 -14.66
C VAL A 345 35.16 -32.06 -15.71
N GLU A 346 35.46 -32.39 -16.96
CA GLU A 346 35.41 -31.48 -18.09
C GLU A 346 33.99 -31.37 -18.69
N PRO A 347 33.61 -30.21 -19.25
CA PRO A 347 32.31 -30.05 -19.93
C PRO A 347 32.04 -31.09 -21.01
N THR A 348 33.09 -31.57 -21.70
CA THR A 348 33.00 -32.57 -22.77
C THR A 348 32.63 -33.97 -22.27
N GLN A 349 32.77 -34.23 -20.97
CA GLN A 349 32.35 -35.48 -20.35
C GLN A 349 30.87 -35.48 -19.98
N ALA A 350 30.25 -34.29 -19.89
CA ALA A 350 28.84 -34.09 -19.57
C ALA A 350 27.99 -33.88 -20.83
N THR A 351 26.67 -33.93 -20.67
CA THR A 351 25.71 -33.65 -21.74
C THR A 351 25.26 -32.19 -21.66
N PHE A 352 26.16 -31.27 -21.98
CA PHE A 352 25.84 -29.85 -22.10
C PHE A 352 25.54 -29.46 -23.54
N LYS A 353 24.42 -28.77 -23.73
CA LYS A 353 23.87 -28.43 -25.04
C LYS A 353 23.40 -26.98 -25.08
N GLU A 354 23.55 -26.33 -26.24
CA GLU A 354 23.08 -24.96 -26.49
C GLU A 354 22.51 -24.84 -27.91
N TYR A 355 21.45 -24.05 -28.07
CA TYR A 355 20.90 -23.68 -29.38
C TYR A 355 20.23 -22.31 -29.35
N GLY A 356 20.36 -21.55 -30.45
CA GLY A 356 19.57 -20.34 -30.69
C GLY A 356 19.92 -19.15 -29.78
N THR A 357 21.11 -19.15 -29.17
CA THR A 357 21.54 -18.03 -28.32
C THR A 357 21.75 -16.77 -29.14
N LYS A 358 21.13 -15.68 -28.69
CA LYS A 358 21.15 -14.37 -29.35
C LYS A 358 21.31 -13.23 -28.36
N LEU A 359 21.70 -12.06 -28.84
CA LEU A 359 21.64 -10.82 -28.09
C LEU A 359 20.21 -10.28 -28.06
N ALA A 360 19.93 -9.33 -27.16
CA ALA A 360 18.63 -8.68 -27.04
C ALA A 360 18.13 -8.02 -28.35
N ASN A 361 19.04 -7.60 -29.23
CA ASN A 361 18.71 -7.05 -30.55
C ASN A 361 18.47 -8.12 -31.64
N GLY A 362 18.46 -9.41 -31.26
CA GLY A 362 18.26 -10.53 -32.18
C GLY A 362 19.52 -11.08 -32.83
N THR A 363 20.68 -10.44 -32.65
CA THR A 363 21.95 -10.89 -33.26
C THR A 363 22.37 -12.26 -32.71
N PRO A 364 22.61 -13.28 -33.55
CA PRO A 364 23.12 -14.57 -33.08
C PRO A 364 24.48 -14.44 -32.39
N VAL A 365 24.68 -15.17 -31.30
CA VAL A 365 25.97 -15.24 -30.62
C VAL A 365 26.86 -16.27 -31.30
N ASN A 366 28.16 -16.00 -31.43
CA ASN A 366 29.11 -16.97 -31.99
C ASN A 366 29.35 -18.12 -30.99
N LEU A 367 28.95 -19.34 -31.36
CA LEU A 367 29.05 -20.54 -30.53
C LEU A 367 30.25 -21.46 -30.89
N SER A 368 31.11 -21.06 -31.82
CA SER A 368 32.22 -21.90 -32.31
C SER A 368 33.23 -22.33 -31.24
N ASN A 369 33.35 -21.55 -30.16
CA ASN A 369 34.29 -21.82 -29.05
C ASN A 369 33.66 -22.62 -27.90
N ARG A 370 32.39 -23.04 -28.00
CA ARG A 370 31.71 -23.74 -26.90
C ARG A 370 32.40 -25.06 -26.56
N LYS A 371 32.65 -25.27 -25.27
CA LYS A 371 33.15 -26.55 -24.72
C LYS A 371 32.06 -27.60 -24.51
N GLY A 372 30.79 -27.21 -24.64
CA GLY A 372 29.64 -28.10 -24.73
C GLY A 372 29.21 -28.31 -26.18
N ASN A 373 28.15 -29.08 -26.40
CA ASN A 373 27.64 -29.35 -27.74
C ASN A 373 26.70 -28.22 -28.21
N VAL A 374 26.77 -27.87 -29.49
CA VAL A 374 25.79 -26.98 -30.13
C VAL A 374 24.83 -27.86 -30.93
N LEU A 375 23.52 -27.75 -30.70
CA LEU A 375 22.54 -28.56 -31.42
C LEU A 375 22.37 -28.09 -32.86
N SER A 376 22.02 -29.03 -33.75
CA SER A 376 21.50 -28.69 -35.07
C SER A 376 20.09 -28.11 -34.96
N ALA A 377 19.64 -27.36 -35.98
CA ALA A 377 18.27 -26.86 -36.03
C ALA A 377 17.23 -27.99 -36.02
N SER A 378 17.51 -29.12 -36.67
CA SER A 378 16.65 -30.30 -36.65
C SER A 378 16.56 -30.93 -35.27
N ASP A 379 17.69 -31.08 -34.55
CA ASP A 379 17.68 -31.64 -33.20
C ASP A 379 16.96 -30.71 -32.23
N ALA A 380 17.21 -29.40 -32.32
CA ALA A 380 16.53 -28.40 -31.51
C ALA A 380 15.01 -28.41 -31.71
N ALA A 381 14.52 -28.59 -32.94
CA ALA A 381 13.09 -28.69 -33.26
C ALA A 381 12.42 -29.96 -32.67
N THR A 382 13.19 -30.99 -32.31
CA THR A 382 12.63 -32.20 -31.66
C THR A 382 12.45 -32.04 -30.15
N VAL A 383 13.04 -31.02 -29.53
CA VAL A 383 12.96 -30.81 -28.08
C VAL A 383 11.55 -30.36 -27.70
N LYS A 384 10.85 -31.18 -26.91
CA LYS A 384 9.54 -30.84 -26.37
C LYS A 384 9.63 -30.66 -24.85
N VAL A 385 9.19 -29.49 -24.38
CA VAL A 385 9.12 -29.16 -22.95
C VAL A 385 8.33 -30.23 -22.18
N THR A 386 7.22 -30.72 -22.75
CA THR A 386 6.35 -31.74 -22.14
C THR A 386 7.06 -33.05 -21.81
N ASP A 387 8.13 -33.38 -22.53
CA ASP A 387 8.80 -34.66 -22.30
C ASP A 387 9.49 -34.67 -20.92
N TYR A 388 9.89 -33.50 -20.39
CA TYR A 388 10.60 -33.38 -19.10
C TYR A 388 9.74 -33.70 -17.88
N PHE A 389 8.42 -33.76 -18.02
CA PHE A 389 7.52 -33.89 -16.87
C PHE A 389 7.13 -35.32 -16.51
N SER A 390 7.65 -36.34 -17.22
CA SER A 390 7.43 -37.75 -16.89
C SER A 390 5.94 -38.15 -16.71
N GLY A 391 5.06 -37.57 -17.54
CA GLY A 391 3.61 -37.81 -17.51
C GLY A 391 2.79 -36.85 -16.62
N TRP A 392 3.46 -35.97 -15.85
CA TRP A 392 2.81 -34.84 -15.19
C TRP A 392 2.62 -33.67 -16.17
N THR A 393 1.55 -32.90 -15.99
CA THR A 393 1.34 -31.64 -16.74
C THR A 393 1.29 -30.50 -15.72
N PRO A 394 2.34 -29.67 -15.63
CA PRO A 394 2.33 -28.50 -14.76
C PRO A 394 1.15 -27.59 -15.11
N THR A 395 0.42 -27.10 -14.09
CA THR A 395 -0.72 -26.20 -14.33
C THR A 395 -0.27 -24.85 -14.88
N PHE A 396 0.95 -24.43 -14.59
CA PHE A 396 1.55 -23.22 -15.13
C PHE A 396 2.09 -23.38 -16.56
N LEU A 397 2.11 -24.59 -17.14
CA LEU A 397 2.69 -24.82 -18.47
C LEU A 397 2.02 -23.96 -19.55
N ASN A 398 0.70 -23.88 -19.55
CA ASN A 398 -0.08 -23.06 -20.49
C ASN A 398 -0.35 -21.64 -19.97
N LYS A 399 0.12 -21.32 -18.76
CA LYS A 399 -0.07 -20.02 -18.14
C LYS A 399 0.75 -18.98 -18.89
N THR A 400 0.12 -18.18 -19.72
CA THR A 400 0.80 -17.20 -20.56
C THR A 400 1.29 -16.04 -19.70
N SER A 401 2.25 -15.24 -20.15
CA SER A 401 2.66 -14.01 -19.44
C SER A 401 1.48 -13.04 -19.22
N SER A 402 0.34 -13.32 -19.85
CA SER A 402 -0.96 -12.68 -19.65
C SER A 402 -1.80 -13.19 -18.47
N ASP A 403 -1.48 -14.36 -17.92
CA ASP A 403 -2.13 -14.94 -16.74
C ASP A 403 -1.41 -14.56 -15.42
N ASN A 404 -0.44 -13.63 -15.49
CA ASN A 404 -0.07 -12.70 -14.42
C ASN A 404 -0.60 -11.33 -14.85
N GLY A 405 -1.73 -10.87 -14.32
CA GLY A 405 -2.11 -9.45 -14.35
C GLY A 405 -1.79 -8.68 -15.65
N ASN A 406 -1.96 -9.33 -16.81
CA ASN A 406 -1.68 -8.72 -18.09
C ASN A 406 -2.65 -9.31 -19.10
N ASN A 407 -3.95 -8.98 -19.00
CA ASN A 407 -4.93 -9.34 -20.02
C ASN A 407 -4.39 -8.95 -21.40
N ASN A 408 -4.05 -9.96 -22.20
CA ASN A 408 -4.19 -9.94 -23.65
C ASN A 408 -5.44 -10.76 -24.01
N ASN A 409 -6.51 -10.56 -23.25
CA ASN A 409 -7.81 -10.39 -23.87
C ASN A 409 -7.91 -8.90 -24.20
N SER A 410 -8.45 -8.57 -25.36
CA SER A 410 -8.56 -7.23 -25.94
C SER A 410 -9.49 -6.30 -25.16
N ASN A 411 -9.26 -6.16 -23.86
CA ASN A 411 -10.06 -5.36 -22.95
C ASN A 411 -9.22 -4.20 -22.43
N ILE A 412 -9.63 -3.05 -22.90
CA ILE A 412 -9.14 -1.70 -22.62
C ILE A 412 -9.06 -1.37 -21.10
N ALA A 413 -9.67 -2.18 -20.22
CA ALA A 413 -9.71 -1.99 -18.77
C ALA A 413 -8.37 -2.24 -18.03
N ASP A 414 -7.46 -3.06 -18.57
CA ASP A 414 -6.17 -3.43 -17.94
C ASP A 414 -5.02 -2.46 -18.21
N ALA A 415 -5.35 -1.28 -18.74
CA ALA A 415 -4.37 -0.26 -19.04
C ALA A 415 -3.87 0.45 -17.79
N ILE A 416 -4.68 0.66 -16.75
CA ILE A 416 -4.24 1.27 -15.50
C ILE A 416 -3.44 0.25 -14.69
N THR A 417 -2.17 0.56 -14.41
CA THR A 417 -1.25 -0.29 -13.65
C THR A 417 -1.26 0.04 -12.16
N MET A 418 -1.60 1.28 -11.81
CA MET A 418 -1.75 1.72 -10.42
C MET A 418 -2.68 2.93 -10.35
N CYS A 419 -3.48 3.01 -9.30
CA CYS A 419 -4.22 4.23 -8.97
C CYS A 419 -4.40 4.34 -7.46
N GLY A 420 -4.53 5.55 -6.95
CA GLY A 420 -4.73 5.79 -5.54
C GLY A 420 -4.88 7.26 -5.16
N GLY A 421 -5.17 7.49 -3.89
CA GLY A 421 -5.24 8.81 -3.29
C GLY A 421 -4.04 9.11 -2.39
N TRP A 422 -3.46 10.29 -2.52
CA TRP A 422 -2.47 10.84 -1.61
C TRP A 422 -2.90 12.23 -1.16
N TYR A 423 -3.46 12.30 0.05
CA TYR A 423 -4.16 13.50 0.51
C TYR A 423 -5.12 14.02 -0.56
N GLU A 424 -5.13 15.33 -0.80
CA GLU A 424 -6.00 16.05 -1.74
C GLU A 424 -5.50 15.92 -3.20
N THR A 425 -4.78 14.83 -3.48
CA THR A 425 -4.25 14.44 -4.79
C THR A 425 -4.70 13.04 -5.12
N ALA A 426 -5.12 12.83 -6.36
CA ALA A 426 -5.26 11.50 -6.92
C ALA A 426 -4.15 11.21 -7.91
N TYR A 427 -3.75 9.95 -8.06
CA TYR A 427 -2.77 9.56 -9.07
C TYR A 427 -3.18 8.29 -9.80
N VAL A 428 -2.76 8.21 -11.07
CA VAL A 428 -2.97 7.04 -11.93
C VAL A 428 -1.71 6.80 -12.75
N GLU A 429 -1.27 5.55 -12.83
CA GLU A 429 -0.26 5.06 -13.74
C GLU A 429 -0.87 4.06 -14.73
N TRP A 430 -0.35 4.01 -15.95
CA TRP A 430 -0.83 3.11 -16.98
C TRP A 430 0.28 2.45 -17.79
N ASP A 431 -0.08 1.39 -18.50
CA ASP A 431 0.72 0.79 -19.55
C ASP A 431 0.49 1.56 -20.86
N SER A 432 1.50 2.32 -21.29
CA SER A 432 1.43 3.11 -22.53
C SER A 432 1.30 2.25 -23.78
N SER A 433 1.71 0.97 -23.74
CA SER A 433 1.54 0.05 -24.87
C SER A 433 0.06 -0.31 -25.11
N LYS A 434 -0.78 -0.22 -24.06
CA LYS A 434 -2.23 -0.51 -24.13
C LYS A 434 -3.05 0.73 -24.44
N ILE A 435 -2.74 1.87 -23.81
CA ILE A 435 -3.47 3.14 -23.99
C ILE A 435 -3.16 3.79 -25.35
N GLY A 436 -1.96 3.58 -25.87
CA GLY A 436 -1.47 4.27 -27.07
C GLY A 436 -0.98 5.68 -26.78
N ASN A 437 -0.89 6.50 -27.83
CA ASN A 437 -0.35 7.86 -27.78
C ASN A 437 -1.45 8.91 -27.50
N ASN A 438 -1.05 10.17 -27.38
CA ASN A 438 -1.98 11.31 -27.21
C ASN A 438 -2.92 11.15 -26.00
N VAL A 439 -2.39 10.66 -24.89
CA VAL A 439 -3.17 10.40 -23.68
C VAL A 439 -3.77 11.69 -23.14
N SER A 440 -5.06 11.65 -22.88
CA SER A 440 -5.82 12.65 -22.15
C SER A 440 -6.37 12.00 -20.88
N VAL A 441 -6.45 12.79 -19.82
CA VAL A 441 -7.00 12.35 -18.54
C VAL A 441 -8.13 13.27 -18.17
N SER A 442 -9.20 12.70 -17.63
CA SER A 442 -10.34 13.43 -17.09
C SER A 442 -10.81 12.78 -15.80
N TYR A 443 -11.33 13.56 -14.87
CA TYR A 443 -11.75 13.08 -13.57
C TYR A 443 -13.06 13.72 -13.14
N LYS A 444 -13.80 13.06 -12.25
CA LYS A 444 -14.99 13.60 -11.60
C LYS A 444 -15.09 13.09 -10.19
N GLU A 445 -15.77 13.84 -9.32
CA GLU A 445 -16.24 13.25 -8.07
C GLU A 445 -17.11 12.03 -8.41
N HIS A 446 -16.97 10.92 -7.71
CA HIS A 446 -17.64 9.66 -8.05
C HIS A 446 -19.18 9.82 -8.14
N SER A 447 -19.72 10.72 -7.32
CA SER A 447 -21.14 11.11 -7.29
C SER A 447 -21.59 12.02 -8.45
N ALA A 448 -20.66 12.62 -9.19
CA ALA A 448 -20.95 13.59 -10.24
C ALA A 448 -21.21 12.92 -11.61
N SER A 449 -21.89 13.62 -12.50
CA SER A 449 -22.13 13.16 -13.87
C SER A 449 -21.00 13.52 -14.84
N ASP A 450 -20.39 14.70 -14.65
CA ASP A 450 -19.56 15.34 -15.67
C ASP A 450 -18.07 15.24 -15.34
N TYR A 451 -17.27 14.83 -16.33
CA TYR A 451 -15.82 14.79 -16.22
C TYR A 451 -15.20 16.15 -16.49
N ILE A 452 -14.25 16.51 -15.63
CA ILE A 452 -13.35 17.65 -15.80
C ILE A 452 -12.06 17.14 -16.42
N LYS A 453 -11.57 17.81 -17.46
CA LYS A 453 -10.29 17.44 -18.08
C LYS A 453 -9.13 17.85 -17.16
N ALA A 454 -8.21 16.93 -16.90
CA ALA A 454 -6.97 17.26 -16.21
C ALA A 454 -6.04 18.06 -17.13
N ASP A 455 -5.29 18.99 -16.54
CA ASP A 455 -4.29 19.75 -17.28
C ASP A 455 -3.20 18.83 -17.83
N SER A 456 -2.83 19.02 -19.10
CA SER A 456 -1.87 18.16 -19.80
C SER A 456 -0.49 18.09 -19.13
N GLN A 457 -0.10 19.14 -18.40
CA GLN A 457 1.16 19.26 -17.70
C GLN A 457 1.27 18.28 -16.53
N LEU A 458 0.13 17.80 -16.00
CA LEU A 458 0.08 16.80 -14.94
C LEU A 458 0.32 15.38 -15.45
N ILE A 459 0.23 15.16 -16.76
CA ILE A 459 0.46 13.88 -17.44
C ILE A 459 1.95 13.77 -17.75
N ARG A 460 2.65 12.85 -17.09
CA ARG A 460 4.11 12.71 -17.11
C ARG A 460 4.47 11.28 -17.46
N ASN A 461 4.92 11.07 -18.70
CA ASN A 461 5.11 9.74 -19.29
C ASN A 461 3.82 8.91 -19.20
N ASN A 462 3.82 7.92 -18.31
CA ASN A 462 2.73 6.99 -18.10
C ASN A 462 2.03 7.18 -16.75
N ARG A 463 2.15 8.37 -16.15
CA ARG A 463 1.57 8.74 -14.86
C ARG A 463 0.84 10.08 -14.93
N VAL A 464 -0.21 10.24 -14.15
CA VAL A 464 -0.87 11.52 -13.87
C VAL A 464 -1.02 11.69 -12.37
N ASP A 465 -0.80 12.90 -11.86
CA ASP A 465 -1.06 13.30 -10.48
C ASP A 465 -1.99 14.53 -10.52
N ILE A 466 -3.19 14.42 -9.95
CA ILE A 466 -4.28 15.42 -10.00
C ILE A 466 -4.46 16.01 -8.60
N PRO A 467 -3.73 17.09 -8.24
CA PRO A 467 -3.92 17.78 -6.97
C PRO A 467 -5.05 18.80 -7.03
N GLY A 468 -5.51 19.23 -5.86
CA GLY A 468 -6.59 20.20 -5.74
C GLY A 468 -7.97 19.56 -5.68
N LEU A 469 -8.04 18.33 -5.20
CA LEU A 469 -9.26 17.56 -5.00
C LEU A 469 -9.75 17.73 -3.56
N LYS A 470 -11.05 17.52 -3.33
CA LYS A 470 -11.58 17.47 -1.96
C LYS A 470 -10.98 16.27 -1.24
N GLY A 471 -10.54 16.44 0.00
CA GLY A 471 -10.11 15.32 0.83
C GLY A 471 -11.26 14.38 1.22
N ASN A 472 -10.93 13.14 1.58
CA ASN A 472 -11.88 12.10 1.99
C ASN A 472 -13.04 11.88 0.99
N THR A 473 -12.77 12.10 -0.29
CA THR A 473 -13.77 12.10 -1.36
C THR A 473 -13.34 11.12 -2.45
N SER A 474 -14.28 10.32 -2.94
CA SER A 474 -14.04 9.39 -4.05
C SER A 474 -14.13 10.08 -5.39
N TYR A 475 -13.20 9.77 -6.29
CA TYR A 475 -13.10 10.31 -7.64
C TYR A 475 -12.96 9.19 -8.66
N ASP A 476 -13.67 9.30 -9.77
CA ASP A 476 -13.44 8.49 -10.95
C ASP A 476 -12.46 9.21 -11.87
N ILE A 477 -11.42 8.51 -12.33
CA ILE A 477 -10.37 9.05 -13.17
C ILE A 477 -10.27 8.21 -14.41
N LYS A 478 -10.62 8.82 -15.54
CA LYS A 478 -10.60 8.23 -16.86
C LYS A 478 -9.33 8.66 -17.60
N ILE A 479 -8.60 7.68 -18.10
CA ILE A 479 -7.51 7.86 -19.05
C ILE A 479 -7.99 7.46 -20.45
N GLN A 480 -7.64 8.25 -21.45
CA GLN A 480 -8.04 8.05 -22.84
C GLN A 480 -6.86 8.33 -23.76
N GLY A 481 -6.33 7.30 -24.42
CA GLY A 481 -5.33 7.43 -25.47
C GLY A 481 -5.87 7.07 -26.84
N SER A 482 -4.97 7.03 -27.82
CA SER A 482 -5.29 6.74 -29.23
C SER A 482 -5.81 5.33 -29.47
N SER A 483 -5.50 4.39 -28.58
CA SER A 483 -5.80 2.97 -28.75
C SER A 483 -6.90 2.48 -27.82
N ALA A 484 -7.03 3.10 -26.63
CA ALA A 484 -7.90 2.59 -25.57
C ALA A 484 -8.24 3.67 -24.53
N SER A 485 -9.23 3.39 -23.67
CA SER A 485 -9.61 4.21 -22.51
C SER A 485 -9.87 3.40 -21.23
N SER A 486 -9.13 3.62 -20.16
CA SER A 486 -9.35 2.93 -18.88
C SER A 486 -9.80 3.91 -17.81
N GLU A 487 -10.36 3.40 -16.73
CA GLU A 487 -10.85 4.21 -15.62
C GLU A 487 -10.61 3.52 -14.28
N CYS A 488 -10.36 4.31 -13.25
CA CYS A 488 -10.30 3.84 -11.87
C CYS A 488 -11.03 4.78 -10.93
N THR A 489 -11.52 4.24 -9.83
CA THR A 489 -12.07 4.99 -8.71
C THR A 489 -11.04 5.04 -7.59
N VAL A 490 -10.72 6.23 -7.09
CA VAL A 490 -9.78 6.45 -5.99
C VAL A 490 -10.43 7.25 -4.88
N THR A 491 -10.03 7.04 -3.64
CA THR A 491 -10.45 7.88 -2.51
C THR A 491 -9.26 8.69 -2.02
N THR A 492 -9.41 10.01 -2.07
CA THR A 492 -8.45 10.99 -1.54
C THR A 492 -8.48 11.02 0.00
N MET A 493 -7.43 11.56 0.63
CA MET A 493 -7.39 11.80 2.07
C MET A 493 -7.41 13.30 2.34
N SER A 494 -7.91 13.77 3.48
CA SER A 494 -7.78 15.19 3.84
C SER A 494 -6.43 15.48 4.48
N HIS A 495 -5.85 16.64 4.17
CA HIS A 495 -4.73 17.13 4.98
C HIS A 495 -5.22 17.52 6.40
N ASP A 496 -4.37 17.25 7.39
CA ASP A 496 -4.56 17.63 8.79
C ASP A 496 -4.27 19.13 8.95
N ARG A 497 -5.34 19.93 9.05
CA ARG A 497 -5.32 21.40 9.17
C ARG A 497 -5.32 21.87 10.63
N SER A 498 -4.74 21.08 11.53
CA SER A 498 -4.50 21.50 12.90
C SER A 498 -3.28 22.44 12.99
N GLY A 499 -3.17 23.20 14.09
CA GLY A 499 -2.06 24.12 14.29
C GLY A 499 -2.38 25.59 14.06
N TYR A 500 -1.43 26.43 14.44
CA TYR A 500 -1.63 27.89 14.47
C TYR A 500 -1.79 28.53 13.09
N ALA A 501 -1.28 27.94 12.00
CA ALA A 501 -1.51 28.48 10.66
C ALA A 501 -3.01 28.56 10.31
N HIS A 502 -3.82 27.66 10.84
CA HIS A 502 -5.26 27.56 10.60
C HIS A 502 -6.11 28.19 11.72
N TRP A 503 -5.50 28.48 12.86
CA TRP A 503 -6.23 29.04 14.00
C TRP A 503 -6.69 30.47 13.70
N ASN A 504 -7.98 30.74 13.94
CA ASN A 504 -8.66 31.98 13.57
C ASN A 504 -8.53 32.36 12.08
N ASN A 505 -8.30 31.38 11.21
CA ASN A 505 -8.16 31.58 9.77
C ASN A 505 -9.17 30.71 8.99
N SER A 506 -10.35 31.27 8.73
CA SER A 506 -11.42 30.59 7.97
C SER A 506 -11.20 30.58 6.46
N GLU A 507 -10.31 31.43 5.93
CA GLU A 507 -10.04 31.54 4.50
C GLU A 507 -9.24 30.36 3.95
N GLY A 508 -8.60 29.56 4.82
CA GLY A 508 -7.64 28.54 4.43
C GLY A 508 -6.28 29.11 4.06
N VAL A 509 -5.23 28.33 4.31
CA VAL A 509 -3.83 28.73 4.06
C VAL A 509 -3.46 28.43 2.61
N GLY A 510 -2.75 29.35 1.95
CA GLY A 510 -2.38 29.20 0.55
C GLY A 510 -3.51 29.61 -0.41
N ALA A 511 -3.40 29.14 -1.65
CA ALA A 511 -4.37 29.37 -2.72
C ALA A 511 -5.46 28.28 -2.80
N TYR A 512 -5.55 27.42 -1.78
CA TYR A 512 -6.53 26.33 -1.65
C TYR A 512 -7.52 26.61 -0.52
N ASN A 513 -8.75 26.10 -0.69
CA ASN A 513 -9.78 26.08 0.33
C ASN A 513 -9.47 24.99 1.38
N ASN A 514 -10.18 25.02 2.51
CA ASN A 514 -10.01 24.03 3.58
C ASN A 514 -10.52 22.62 3.22
N ASP A 515 -11.21 22.44 2.09
CA ASP A 515 -11.56 21.12 1.58
C ASP A 515 -10.48 20.54 0.64
N GLY A 516 -9.54 21.37 0.17
CA GLY A 516 -8.48 21.00 -0.77
C GLY A 516 -8.67 21.49 -2.20
N THR A 517 -9.82 22.11 -2.52
CA THR A 517 -10.07 22.67 -3.86
C THR A 517 -9.43 24.05 -4.04
N PRO A 518 -9.00 24.46 -5.25
CA PRO A 518 -8.47 25.81 -5.48
C PRO A 518 -9.47 26.91 -5.09
N LYS A 519 -8.97 28.02 -4.52
CA LYS A 519 -9.79 29.22 -4.27
C LYS A 519 -10.35 29.79 -5.57
N ALA A 520 -11.51 30.42 -5.49
CA ALA A 520 -12.09 31.11 -6.65
C ALA A 520 -11.12 32.18 -7.19
N GLY A 521 -10.90 32.16 -8.50
CA GLY A 521 -9.95 33.07 -9.17
C GLY A 521 -8.48 32.73 -8.96
N ALA A 522 -8.15 31.57 -8.36
CA ALA A 522 -6.77 31.11 -8.28
C ALA A 522 -6.18 30.84 -9.67
N THR A 523 -4.95 31.32 -9.90
CA THR A 523 -4.21 31.04 -11.13
C THR A 523 -3.19 29.95 -10.87
N ILE A 524 -3.13 28.95 -11.76
CA ILE A 524 -2.17 27.84 -11.69
C ILE A 524 -1.08 28.05 -12.73
N ILE A 525 0.19 27.98 -12.32
CA ILE A 525 1.34 27.95 -13.23
C ILE A 525 2.14 26.67 -13.05
N TYR A 526 2.68 26.16 -14.16
CA TYR A 526 3.46 24.93 -14.22
C TYR A 526 4.94 25.22 -14.46
N VAL A 527 5.79 24.73 -13.56
CA VAL A 527 7.23 24.99 -13.57
C VAL A 527 7.99 23.67 -13.70
N THR A 528 8.76 23.55 -14.77
CA THR A 528 9.77 22.52 -14.98
C THR A 528 11.15 23.16 -15.00
N ASP A 529 12.21 22.35 -15.04
CA ASP A 529 13.56 22.88 -15.22
C ASP A 529 13.72 23.71 -16.50
N ALA A 530 12.98 23.34 -17.56
CA ALA A 530 13.01 24.04 -18.84
C ALA A 530 12.19 25.34 -18.84
N THR A 531 11.13 25.44 -18.02
CA THR A 531 10.22 26.60 -18.00
C THR A 531 10.44 27.56 -16.84
N LYS A 532 11.30 27.22 -15.87
CA LYS A 532 11.56 28.04 -14.67
C LYS A 532 11.90 29.50 -14.97
N ASP A 533 12.52 29.78 -16.11
CA ASP A 533 12.94 31.13 -16.51
C ASP A 533 12.01 31.79 -17.55
N THR A 534 10.99 31.08 -18.05
CA THR A 534 10.10 31.55 -19.12
C THR A 534 8.61 31.56 -18.75
N VAL A 535 8.22 30.87 -17.67
CA VAL A 535 6.86 30.93 -17.13
C VAL A 535 6.47 32.37 -16.81
N SER A 536 5.19 32.72 -17.01
CA SER A 536 4.73 34.11 -16.86
C SER A 536 3.46 34.22 -16.01
N PHE A 537 3.41 35.24 -15.16
CA PHE A 537 2.26 35.58 -14.32
C PHE A 537 2.30 37.07 -13.96
N GLY A 538 1.15 37.74 -13.91
CA GLY A 538 1.06 39.15 -13.48
C GLY A 538 1.95 40.10 -14.28
N GLY A 539 2.17 39.83 -15.57
CA GLY A 539 3.05 40.62 -16.44
C GLY A 539 4.55 40.45 -16.16
N LYS A 540 4.94 39.43 -15.39
CA LYS A 540 6.34 39.06 -15.10
C LYS A 540 6.68 37.72 -15.72
N THR A 541 7.93 37.55 -16.13
CA THR A 541 8.47 36.33 -16.75
C THR A 541 9.64 35.79 -15.94
N GLY A 542 9.68 34.48 -15.76
CA GLY A 542 10.61 33.75 -14.90
C GLY A 542 10.11 33.65 -13.47
N LEU A 543 10.29 32.48 -12.84
CA LEU A 543 9.78 32.16 -11.52
C LEU A 543 10.25 33.15 -10.46
N TYR A 544 11.54 33.51 -10.47
CA TYR A 544 12.08 34.51 -9.54
C TYR A 544 11.32 35.84 -9.63
N ASN A 545 11.15 36.38 -10.84
CA ASN A 545 10.47 37.67 -11.04
C ASN A 545 8.98 37.60 -10.68
N ILE A 546 8.33 36.45 -10.87
CA ILE A 546 6.96 36.23 -10.43
C ILE A 546 6.88 36.32 -8.91
N LEU A 547 7.67 35.53 -8.18
CA LEU A 547 7.63 35.51 -6.72
C LEU A 547 8.10 36.84 -6.10
N TYR A 548 9.07 37.51 -6.72
CA TYR A 548 9.64 38.74 -6.20
C TYR A 548 8.82 39.99 -6.55
N SER A 549 8.40 40.13 -7.82
CA SER A 549 7.90 41.39 -8.36
C SER A 549 6.40 41.40 -8.67
N SER A 550 5.76 40.25 -8.87
CA SER A 550 4.32 40.23 -9.18
C SER A 550 3.46 40.51 -7.95
N LYS A 551 4.00 40.30 -6.74
CA LYS A 551 3.26 40.34 -5.47
C LYS A 551 1.99 39.50 -5.55
N GLY A 552 2.13 38.31 -6.13
CA GLY A 552 1.02 37.46 -6.54
C GLY A 552 0.04 37.18 -5.40
N SER A 553 -1.24 37.19 -5.77
CA SER A 553 -2.35 36.82 -4.91
C SER A 553 -3.14 35.69 -5.55
N ASN A 554 -3.57 34.69 -4.76
CA ASN A 554 -4.27 33.50 -5.24
C ASN A 554 -3.49 32.78 -6.36
N LEU A 555 -2.22 32.46 -6.10
CA LEU A 555 -1.32 31.81 -7.06
C LEU A 555 -0.96 30.41 -6.59
N ILE A 556 -1.10 29.42 -7.47
CA ILE A 556 -0.62 28.05 -7.27
C ILE A 556 0.55 27.82 -8.22
N VAL A 557 1.71 27.49 -7.67
CA VAL A 557 2.92 27.14 -8.42
C VAL A 557 3.15 25.64 -8.31
N ARG A 558 2.94 24.93 -9.42
CA ARG A 558 3.13 23.48 -9.52
C ARG A 558 4.52 23.16 -10.05
N ILE A 559 5.37 22.59 -9.20
CA ILE A 559 6.72 22.13 -9.53
C ILE A 559 6.65 20.71 -10.09
N ILE A 560 7.17 20.51 -11.30
CA ILE A 560 7.19 19.22 -11.99
C ILE A 560 8.63 18.76 -12.18
N GLY A 561 8.93 17.57 -11.63
CA GLY A 561 10.24 16.94 -11.71
C GLY A 561 11.33 17.69 -10.95
N SER A 562 12.57 17.52 -11.40
CA SER A 562 13.74 18.14 -10.77
C SER A 562 14.01 19.52 -11.36
N VAL A 563 13.96 20.57 -10.53
CA VAL A 563 14.19 21.95 -10.96
C VAL A 563 15.50 22.46 -10.34
N ASN A 564 16.46 22.81 -11.19
CA ASN A 564 17.71 23.47 -10.79
C ASN A 564 17.49 24.95 -10.52
N VAL A 565 18.50 25.62 -9.97
CA VAL A 565 18.47 27.04 -9.58
C VAL A 565 17.88 27.93 -10.69
N PRO A 566 16.74 28.62 -10.45
CA PRO A 566 16.17 29.58 -11.39
C PRO A 566 17.05 30.81 -11.58
N SER A 567 17.03 31.38 -12.77
CA SER A 567 17.74 32.62 -13.07
C SER A 567 17.22 33.76 -12.21
N GLY A 568 18.14 34.52 -11.61
CA GLY A 568 17.81 35.66 -10.76
C GLY A 568 17.74 35.35 -9.26
N ALA A 569 17.87 34.09 -8.83
CA ALA A 569 18.06 33.73 -7.43
C ALA A 569 19.14 34.58 -6.76
N LYS A 570 18.93 34.96 -5.50
CA LYS A 570 19.78 35.91 -4.77
C LYS A 570 20.25 35.35 -3.43
N ALA A 571 21.33 35.95 -2.93
CA ALA A 571 21.76 35.98 -1.54
C ALA A 571 20.61 36.32 -0.57
N ASN A 572 20.58 35.74 0.63
CA ASN A 572 19.51 35.79 1.64
C ASN A 572 19.40 37.16 2.36
N ASP A 573 20.46 37.96 2.36
CA ASP A 573 20.46 39.31 2.94
C ASP A 573 20.49 40.47 1.92
N GLY A 574 20.56 40.18 0.62
CA GLY A 574 20.71 41.19 -0.44
C GLY A 574 22.13 41.77 -0.57
N SER A 575 23.09 41.31 0.23
CA SER A 575 24.52 41.59 0.15
C SER A 575 25.23 40.47 -0.62
N SER A 576 26.32 40.78 -1.33
CA SER A 576 27.03 39.82 -2.21
C SER A 576 27.76 38.67 -1.52
N ASN A 577 27.68 38.53 -0.19
CA ASN A 577 28.66 37.77 0.58
C ASN A 577 28.15 36.48 1.25
N ASP A 578 26.84 36.22 1.33
CA ASP A 578 26.32 34.95 1.88
C ASP A 578 26.18 33.81 0.84
N GLY A 579 26.17 34.17 -0.45
CA GLY A 579 26.17 33.25 -1.58
C GLY A 579 24.93 32.37 -1.73
N SER A 580 23.80 32.72 -1.12
CA SER A 580 22.61 31.87 -1.14
C SER A 580 21.92 31.81 -2.52
N ASN A 581 21.22 30.70 -2.80
CA ASN A 581 20.37 30.53 -3.99
C ASN A 581 18.89 30.63 -3.58
N MET A 582 18.44 31.83 -3.15
CA MET A 582 17.08 32.02 -2.60
C MET A 582 16.15 32.70 -3.60
N LEU A 583 14.93 32.19 -3.69
CA LEU A 583 13.81 32.85 -4.36
C LEU A 583 12.95 33.57 -3.33
N TYR A 584 12.87 34.89 -3.47
CA TYR A 584 12.14 35.73 -2.53
C TYR A 584 10.66 35.83 -2.88
N MET A 585 9.81 35.41 -1.95
CA MET A 585 8.35 35.55 -2.01
C MET A 585 7.94 36.75 -1.14
N GLN A 586 7.89 37.94 -1.74
CA GLN A 586 7.72 39.19 -0.98
C GLN A 586 6.32 39.79 -1.10
N ASN A 587 5.68 40.05 0.04
CA ASN A 587 4.36 40.69 0.13
C ASN A 587 3.29 39.95 -0.69
N MET A 588 3.31 38.62 -0.62
CA MET A 588 2.34 37.76 -1.31
C MET A 588 1.22 37.34 -0.37
N THR A 589 0.04 37.06 -0.92
CA THR A 589 -1.12 36.61 -0.15
C THR A 589 -1.77 35.42 -0.83
N ASN A 590 -2.14 34.36 -0.10
CA ASN A 590 -2.78 33.17 -0.67
C ASN A 590 -1.95 32.55 -1.81
N VAL A 591 -0.74 32.08 -1.49
CA VAL A 591 0.13 31.43 -2.48
C VAL A 591 0.47 30.03 -2.02
N THR A 592 0.33 29.05 -2.91
CA THR A 592 0.75 27.67 -2.68
C THR A 592 1.89 27.31 -3.63
N ILE A 593 2.98 26.78 -3.08
CA ILE A 593 4.04 26.11 -3.84
C ILE A 593 3.91 24.61 -3.60
N GLU A 594 3.61 23.83 -4.64
CA GLU A 594 3.38 22.39 -4.49
C GLU A 594 4.19 21.57 -5.49
N GLY A 595 4.75 20.45 -5.03
CA GLY A 595 5.35 19.44 -5.90
C GLY A 595 4.31 18.49 -6.49
N ILE A 596 4.50 18.08 -7.74
CA ILE A 596 3.65 17.10 -8.43
C ILE A 596 4.29 15.70 -8.40
N GLY A 597 3.58 14.75 -7.81
CA GLY A 597 4.02 13.36 -7.67
C GLY A 597 5.19 13.17 -6.69
N TYR A 598 5.86 12.03 -6.79
CA TYR A 598 6.94 11.63 -5.86
C TYR A 598 8.34 12.14 -6.25
N ASP A 599 8.48 12.77 -7.40
CA ASP A 599 9.75 13.13 -8.06
C ASP A 599 9.96 14.64 -8.19
N ALA A 600 9.04 15.47 -7.68
CA ALA A 600 9.22 16.91 -7.58
C ALA A 600 10.33 17.26 -6.56
N GLN A 601 11.38 17.94 -7.02
CA GLN A 601 12.51 18.32 -6.18
C GLN A 601 13.15 19.64 -6.60
N LEU A 602 13.67 20.38 -5.60
CA LEU A 602 14.40 21.62 -5.75
C LEU A 602 15.88 21.36 -5.46
N VAL A 603 16.72 21.57 -6.46
CA VAL A 603 18.13 21.20 -6.40
C VAL A 603 18.99 22.45 -6.26
N ARG A 604 19.58 22.63 -5.07
CA ARG A 604 20.51 23.72 -4.72
C ARG A 604 19.89 25.10 -4.56
N TRP A 605 18.61 25.20 -4.26
CA TRP A 605 17.94 26.48 -3.99
C TRP A 605 16.76 26.33 -3.04
N GLY A 606 16.34 27.45 -2.45
CA GLY A 606 15.27 27.53 -1.46
C GLY A 606 14.40 28.78 -1.60
N PHE A 607 13.50 29.00 -0.66
CA PHE A 607 12.58 30.15 -0.62
C PHE A 607 12.82 31.04 0.59
N GLU A 608 12.68 32.35 0.40
CA GLU A 608 12.59 33.32 1.48
C GLU A 608 11.20 33.97 1.45
N ILE A 609 10.34 33.57 2.38
CA ILE A 609 8.96 34.05 2.51
C ILE A 609 8.95 35.29 3.39
N LYS A 610 8.75 36.46 2.77
CA LYS A 610 8.97 37.75 3.45
C LYS A 610 7.74 38.66 3.42
N ARG A 611 7.24 39.01 4.60
CA ARG A 611 6.06 39.89 4.80
C ARG A 611 4.84 39.38 4.04
N SER A 612 4.65 38.07 4.03
CA SER A 612 3.63 37.39 3.21
C SER A 612 2.59 36.73 4.12
N LYS A 613 1.37 36.56 3.61
CA LYS A 613 0.23 36.02 4.38
C LYS A 613 -0.40 34.83 3.68
N ASN A 614 -0.88 33.83 4.44
CA ASN A 614 -1.54 32.65 3.88
C ASN A 614 -0.66 31.96 2.82
N ILE A 615 0.51 31.46 3.21
CA ILE A 615 1.45 30.78 2.30
C ILE A 615 1.51 29.30 2.66
N GLU A 616 1.42 28.46 1.64
CA GLU A 616 1.48 27.01 1.77
C GLU A 616 2.64 26.46 0.94
N VAL A 617 3.45 25.56 1.51
CA VAL A 617 4.53 24.87 0.79
C VAL A 617 4.44 23.38 1.06
N ARG A 618 4.25 22.57 0.01
CA ARG A 618 3.97 21.14 0.17
C ARG A 618 4.54 20.22 -0.90
N ASN A 619 4.73 18.96 -0.52
CA ASN A 619 5.08 17.86 -1.41
C ASN A 619 6.40 18.05 -2.21
N LEU A 620 7.38 18.76 -1.65
CA LEU A 620 8.68 19.01 -2.30
C LEU A 620 9.81 18.23 -1.61
N TYR A 621 10.84 17.89 -2.39
CA TYR A 621 12.14 17.51 -1.84
C TYR A 621 13.16 18.64 -2.03
N PHE A 622 13.65 19.19 -0.94
CA PHE A 622 14.74 20.17 -0.91
C PHE A 622 16.07 19.44 -0.78
N TYR A 623 16.94 19.58 -1.78
CA TYR A 623 18.21 18.87 -1.82
C TYR A 623 19.38 19.82 -2.10
N GLN A 624 20.43 19.74 -1.27
CA GLN A 624 21.68 20.51 -1.43
C GLN A 624 21.51 22.03 -1.46
N TYR A 625 20.46 22.55 -0.80
CA TYR A 625 20.26 23.99 -0.67
C TYR A 625 21.46 24.62 0.06
N PRO A 626 22.03 25.74 -0.43
CA PRO A 626 23.28 26.27 0.08
C PRO A 626 23.17 27.05 1.38
N ASP A 627 21.96 27.43 1.78
CA ASP A 627 21.69 28.25 2.97
C ASP A 627 20.43 27.74 3.67
N ASP A 628 19.33 28.49 3.64
CA ASP A 628 18.03 28.02 4.09
C ASP A 628 17.29 27.25 2.97
N ALA A 629 16.61 26.14 3.28
CA ALA A 629 15.66 25.56 2.31
C ALA A 629 14.39 26.41 2.24
N ILE A 630 13.86 26.79 3.41
CA ILE A 630 12.77 27.73 3.57
C ILE A 630 13.12 28.67 4.73
N GLY A 631 13.35 29.94 4.43
CA GLY A 631 13.38 31.01 5.42
C GLY A 631 12.04 31.76 5.42
N ILE A 632 11.60 32.18 6.61
CA ILE A 632 10.41 33.02 6.80
C ILE A 632 10.82 34.26 7.58
N SER A 633 10.50 35.43 7.05
CA SER A 633 10.84 36.71 7.68
C SER A 633 9.77 37.79 7.50
N GLY A 634 10.00 38.91 8.17
CA GLY A 634 9.11 40.07 8.19
C GLY A 634 9.83 41.26 8.83
N SER A 635 9.08 42.11 9.51
CA SER A 635 9.59 43.15 10.40
C SER A 635 8.65 43.32 11.60
N ASP A 636 9.07 44.14 12.56
CA ASP A 636 8.28 44.55 13.72
C ASP A 636 6.86 45.06 13.38
N SER A 637 6.75 45.83 12.30
CA SER A 637 5.55 46.50 11.81
C SER A 637 4.84 45.76 10.67
N ASN A 638 5.45 44.69 10.13
CA ASN A 638 4.90 43.92 9.01
C ASN A 638 5.42 42.47 9.04
N ARG A 639 4.75 41.62 9.83
CA ARG A 639 5.11 40.21 9.99
C ARG A 639 4.57 39.35 8.86
N SER A 640 5.22 38.22 8.61
CA SER A 640 4.57 37.13 7.87
C SER A 640 3.56 36.42 8.78
N GLU A 641 2.44 35.99 8.24
CA GLU A 641 1.32 35.43 9.02
C GLU A 641 0.65 34.25 8.30
N HIS A 642 0.20 33.23 9.06
CA HIS A 642 -0.53 32.08 8.53
C HIS A 642 0.27 31.32 7.46
N ILE A 643 1.37 30.69 7.88
CA ILE A 643 2.26 29.94 6.99
C ILE A 643 2.20 28.45 7.32
N TRP A 644 1.99 27.61 6.31
CA TRP A 644 1.91 26.16 6.47
C TRP A 644 2.93 25.44 5.59
N ILE A 645 3.87 24.76 6.24
CA ILE A 645 4.94 24.01 5.58
C ILE A 645 4.71 22.54 5.89
N HIS A 646 4.31 21.73 4.91
CA HIS A 646 3.93 20.36 5.20
C HIS A 646 4.19 19.32 4.12
N ASN A 647 4.34 18.06 4.52
CA ASN A 647 4.61 16.95 3.61
C ASN A 647 5.81 17.23 2.68
N ASN A 648 6.86 17.89 3.18
CA ASN A 648 8.11 18.09 2.44
C ASN A 648 9.20 17.19 2.99
N THR A 649 10.15 16.82 2.14
CA THR A 649 11.40 16.20 2.58
C THR A 649 12.52 17.23 2.48
N PHE A 650 13.33 17.33 3.53
CA PHE A 650 14.52 18.17 3.59
C PHE A 650 15.74 17.25 3.72
N GLY A 651 16.62 17.28 2.72
CA GLY A 651 17.91 16.61 2.78
C GLY A 651 19.01 17.51 3.35
N ILE A 652 20.24 17.00 3.33
CA ILE A 652 21.44 17.76 3.70
C ILE A 652 21.60 18.99 2.79
N GLY A 653 21.74 20.16 3.40
CA GLY A 653 22.14 21.41 2.73
C GLY A 653 23.62 21.37 2.37
N LYS A 654 24.07 22.24 1.47
CA LYS A 654 25.46 22.27 0.99
C LYS A 654 25.90 23.66 0.58
N ASN A 655 26.55 24.38 1.50
CA ASN A 655 27.01 25.75 1.26
C ASN A 655 28.09 25.83 0.17
N GLU A 656 28.75 24.72 -0.21
CA GLU A 656 29.64 24.68 -1.39
C GLU A 656 28.95 25.08 -2.71
N PHE A 657 27.61 25.00 -2.78
CA PHE A 657 26.84 25.46 -3.94
C PHE A 657 26.40 26.92 -3.83
N ALA A 658 26.92 27.63 -2.83
CA ALA A 658 26.73 29.06 -2.71
C ALA A 658 27.44 29.77 -3.88
N GLY A 659 26.74 30.69 -4.54
CA GLY A 659 27.22 31.39 -5.75
C GLY A 659 28.32 32.42 -5.49
N ASN A 660 28.81 32.56 -4.25
CA ASN A 660 29.84 33.52 -3.85
C ASN A 660 31.27 32.94 -3.85
N GLY A 661 31.44 31.61 -4.04
CA GLY A 661 32.75 30.95 -4.06
C GLY A 661 33.45 30.83 -2.69
N VAL A 662 32.74 31.10 -1.59
CA VAL A 662 33.27 31.01 -0.22
C VAL A 662 32.40 30.06 0.59
N VAL A 663 33.00 28.99 1.11
CA VAL A 663 32.32 28.04 2.00
C VAL A 663 32.43 28.52 3.43
N ASP A 664 31.30 28.86 4.05
CA ASP A 664 31.24 29.12 5.49
C ASP A 664 31.29 27.78 6.24
N SER A 665 32.35 27.56 7.02
CA SER A 665 32.56 26.33 7.77
C SER A 665 31.45 26.05 8.79
N ASP A 666 30.78 27.06 9.33
CA ASP A 666 29.66 26.88 10.27
C ASP A 666 28.37 26.43 9.56
N LYS A 667 28.29 26.67 8.25
CA LYS A 667 27.11 26.40 7.41
C LYS A 667 27.41 25.40 6.31
N ALA A 668 28.50 24.63 6.41
CA ALA A 668 28.95 23.73 5.35
C ALA A 668 27.83 22.79 4.85
N GLU A 669 26.93 22.38 5.74
CA GLU A 669 25.78 21.50 5.48
C GLU A 669 24.42 22.25 5.42
N GLY A 670 24.44 23.55 5.07
CA GLY A 670 23.30 24.47 5.13
C GLY A 670 23.17 25.19 6.48
N ASP A 671 22.37 26.26 6.55
CA ASP A 671 22.16 27.03 7.78
C ASP A 671 20.78 26.85 8.41
N GLY A 672 19.80 26.38 7.64
CA GLY A 672 18.47 26.04 8.14
C GLY A 672 17.65 25.28 7.11
N SER A 673 16.89 24.27 7.54
CA SER A 673 15.85 23.70 6.69
C SER A 673 14.61 24.61 6.69
N THR A 674 14.13 25.01 7.86
CA THR A 674 12.89 25.79 8.04
C THR A 674 13.07 26.88 9.10
N ASP A 675 13.72 27.98 8.73
CA ASP A 675 13.99 29.09 9.65
C ASP A 675 12.80 30.07 9.73
N ILE A 676 12.42 30.49 10.95
CA ILE A 676 11.23 31.32 11.21
C ILE A 676 11.62 32.55 12.02
N LYS A 677 11.45 33.74 11.46
CA LYS A 677 11.86 35.03 12.05
C LYS A 677 10.74 36.05 11.83
N TRP A 678 10.43 36.94 12.78
CA TRP A 678 9.44 38.03 12.60
C TRP A 678 8.07 37.56 12.04
N THR A 679 7.54 36.46 12.57
CA THR A 679 6.41 35.73 11.97
C THR A 679 5.42 35.28 13.04
N ASN A 680 4.12 35.34 12.77
CA ASN A 680 3.09 34.79 13.63
C ASN A 680 2.29 33.68 12.92
N TYR A 681 1.69 32.77 13.68
CA TYR A 681 0.74 31.77 13.17
C TYR A 681 1.34 30.83 12.12
N VAL A 682 2.22 29.94 12.54
CA VAL A 682 2.90 28.98 11.64
C VAL A 682 2.60 27.55 12.05
N THR A 683 2.37 26.68 11.07
CA THR A 683 2.32 25.23 11.25
C THR A 683 3.38 24.58 10.37
N VAL A 684 4.23 23.77 10.97
CA VAL A 684 5.19 22.91 10.28
C VAL A 684 4.79 21.47 10.57
N SER A 685 4.32 20.73 9.56
CA SER A 685 3.73 19.41 9.83
C SER A 685 4.00 18.33 8.80
N TYR A 686 4.05 17.07 9.22
CA TYR A 686 4.29 15.93 8.31
C TYR A 686 5.54 16.09 7.43
N ASN A 687 6.56 16.86 7.83
CA ASN A 687 7.80 16.97 7.07
C ASN A 687 8.82 15.92 7.52
N HIS A 688 9.72 15.52 6.63
CA HIS A 688 10.85 14.64 6.93
C HIS A 688 12.15 15.40 6.79
N TYR A 689 12.78 15.72 7.92
CA TYR A 689 14.13 16.26 8.02
C TYR A 689 15.10 15.09 8.11
N LYS A 690 15.86 14.86 7.04
CA LYS A 690 16.74 13.70 6.90
C LYS A 690 18.20 14.14 6.94
N ASP A 691 18.91 13.70 7.98
CA ASP A 691 20.34 13.90 8.19
C ASP A 691 20.77 15.40 8.19
N CYS A 692 19.83 16.32 8.45
CA CYS A 692 20.08 17.76 8.41
C CYS A 692 20.92 18.21 9.62
N HIS A 693 21.95 19.02 9.40
CA HIS A 693 22.78 19.57 10.49
C HIS A 693 22.01 20.62 11.33
N LYS A 694 21.40 21.61 10.68
CA LYS A 694 20.57 22.66 11.29
C LYS A 694 19.18 22.60 10.67
N THR A 695 18.15 22.30 11.47
CA THR A 695 16.78 22.15 10.95
C THR A 695 15.96 23.43 11.04
N SER A 696 15.57 23.89 12.22
CA SER A 696 14.67 25.04 12.35
C SER A 696 15.04 25.97 13.51
N LEU A 697 15.53 27.16 13.18
CA LEU A 697 15.61 28.25 14.14
C LEU A 697 14.32 29.07 14.14
N VAL A 698 13.62 29.08 15.28
CA VAL A 698 12.49 29.98 15.53
C VAL A 698 13.00 31.19 16.30
N GLY A 699 13.37 32.24 15.56
CA GLY A 699 13.87 33.52 16.04
C GLY A 699 15.33 33.81 15.65
N GLY A 700 15.59 34.97 15.05
CA GLY A 700 16.93 35.32 14.51
C GLY A 700 17.78 36.20 15.42
N GLY A 701 17.17 37.23 16.02
CA GLY A 701 17.82 38.16 16.95
C GLY A 701 16.97 38.38 18.19
N THR A 702 17.56 39.00 19.21
CA THR A 702 16.93 39.25 20.52
C THR A 702 15.75 40.22 20.48
N SER A 703 15.64 41.02 19.42
CA SER A 703 14.50 41.91 19.16
C SER A 703 13.42 41.28 18.26
N HIS A 704 13.68 40.10 17.67
CA HIS A 704 12.74 39.47 16.74
C HIS A 704 11.58 38.87 17.54
N LEU A 705 10.36 39.33 17.23
CA LEU A 705 9.12 38.80 17.81
C LEU A 705 8.48 37.84 16.81
N GLN A 706 8.36 36.58 17.22
CA GLN A 706 7.66 35.52 16.51
C GLN A 706 6.81 34.76 17.50
N ASP A 707 5.60 34.37 17.12
CA ASP A 707 4.66 33.81 18.09
C ASP A 707 3.65 32.86 17.45
N TRP A 708 3.08 31.95 18.26
CA TRP A 708 2.06 31.00 17.83
C TRP A 708 2.56 30.05 16.74
N ILE A 709 3.49 29.18 17.10
CA ILE A 709 4.15 28.23 16.19
C ILE A 709 3.80 26.79 16.56
N THR A 710 3.46 25.98 15.56
CA THR A 710 3.13 24.56 15.73
C THR A 710 4.11 23.67 14.98
N TYR A 711 4.59 22.61 15.63
CA TYR A 711 5.25 21.47 14.98
C TYR A 711 4.49 20.19 15.28
N HIS A 712 4.00 19.47 14.25
CA HIS A 712 3.38 18.17 14.49
C HIS A 712 3.58 17.13 13.40
N HIS A 713 3.70 15.87 13.81
CA HIS A 713 3.94 14.71 12.93
C HIS A 713 5.16 14.88 12.01
N ASN A 714 6.17 15.67 12.39
CA ASN A 714 7.42 15.74 11.65
C ASN A 714 8.35 14.60 12.06
N PHE A 715 9.19 14.17 11.11
CA PHE A 715 10.26 13.22 11.34
C PHE A 715 11.62 13.94 11.34
N PHE A 716 12.27 14.00 12.50
CA PHE A 716 13.65 14.47 12.66
C PHE A 716 14.58 13.26 12.72
N ASP A 717 14.99 12.78 11.55
CA ASP A 717 15.73 11.52 11.33
C ASP A 717 17.22 11.80 11.15
N GLY A 718 18.02 11.51 12.19
CA GLY A 718 19.48 11.70 12.14
C GLY A 718 19.94 13.15 12.11
N THR A 719 19.08 14.11 12.50
CA THR A 719 19.40 15.54 12.45
C THR A 719 20.26 15.98 13.64
N ALA A 720 21.12 16.99 13.49
CA ALA A 720 22.00 17.38 14.58
C ALA A 720 21.37 18.36 15.58
N SER A 721 20.97 19.55 15.12
CA SER A 721 20.57 20.66 15.98
C SER A 721 19.40 21.47 15.43
N ARG A 722 18.84 22.32 16.30
CA ARG A 722 17.69 23.20 16.03
C ARG A 722 16.40 22.44 15.70
N ASN A 723 16.05 21.39 16.46
CA ASN A 723 14.91 20.51 16.14
C ASN A 723 13.61 20.73 16.96
N PRO A 724 12.81 21.78 16.74
CA PRO A 724 13.21 23.17 16.52
C PRO A 724 14.02 23.74 17.69
N ARG A 725 14.71 24.88 17.48
CA ARG A 725 15.20 25.75 18.56
C ARG A 725 14.36 27.03 18.64
N ALA A 726 13.81 27.32 19.80
CA ALA A 726 12.96 28.48 20.07
C ALA A 726 13.72 29.64 20.72
N ARG A 727 13.41 30.86 20.28
CA ARG A 727 13.81 32.15 20.87
C ARG A 727 12.59 33.07 20.86
N ASN A 728 12.26 33.69 21.99
CA ASN A 728 11.18 34.67 22.16
C ASN A 728 9.88 34.31 21.40
N ALA A 729 9.37 33.09 21.62
CA ALA A 729 8.24 32.52 20.90
C ALA A 729 7.42 31.59 21.80
N HIS A 730 6.10 31.50 21.54
CA HIS A 730 5.27 30.41 22.03
C HIS A 730 5.16 29.32 20.98
N ILE A 731 5.58 28.11 21.35
CA ILE A 731 5.62 26.97 20.43
C ILE A 731 4.91 25.77 21.05
N HIS A 732 4.01 25.18 20.29
CA HIS A 732 3.40 23.90 20.60
C HIS A 732 3.96 22.81 19.67
N ILE A 733 4.59 21.79 20.26
CA ILE A 733 5.30 20.72 19.54
C ILE A 733 4.70 19.39 19.95
N TYR A 734 3.99 18.71 19.05
CA TYR A 734 3.28 17.48 19.40
C TYR A 734 3.27 16.37 18.36
N ASN A 735 3.17 15.11 18.80
CA ASN A 735 3.15 13.91 17.94
C ASN A 735 4.34 13.82 16.94
N ASN A 736 5.50 14.41 17.22
CA ASN A 736 6.67 14.30 16.33
C ASN A 736 7.52 13.07 16.67
N TYR A 737 8.33 12.62 15.70
CA TYR A 737 9.34 11.59 15.91
C TYR A 737 10.75 12.15 15.77
N PHE A 738 11.51 12.07 16.86
CA PHE A 738 12.91 12.46 16.97
C PHE A 738 13.77 11.21 17.07
N LYS A 739 14.67 11.00 16.12
CA LYS A 739 15.49 9.79 16.03
C LYS A 739 16.96 10.14 15.85
N ASN A 740 17.80 9.67 16.76
CA ASN A 740 19.26 9.81 16.73
C ASN A 740 19.74 11.25 16.56
N ASN A 741 19.10 12.20 17.24
CA ASN A 741 19.51 13.60 17.13
C ASN A 741 20.80 13.85 17.90
N SER A 742 21.85 14.35 17.23
CA SER A 742 23.21 14.30 17.78
C SER A 742 23.51 15.40 18.81
N SER A 743 22.94 16.60 18.66
CA SER A 743 23.17 17.72 19.60
C SER A 743 22.05 17.83 20.63
N TYR A 744 20.82 18.09 20.19
CA TYR A 744 19.63 18.13 21.04
C TYR A 744 18.35 17.83 20.24
N GLY A 745 17.29 17.41 20.93
CA GLY A 745 15.94 17.34 20.36
C GLY A 745 15.34 18.75 20.25
N ILE A 746 14.46 19.10 21.17
CA ILE A 746 13.84 20.42 21.25
C ILE A 746 14.72 21.35 22.08
N GLY A 747 14.99 22.56 21.57
CA GLY A 747 15.73 23.58 22.30
C GLY A 747 14.90 24.83 22.60
N ALA A 748 15.03 25.38 23.81
CA ALA A 748 14.34 26.60 24.23
C ALA A 748 15.33 27.61 24.85
N SER A 749 15.39 28.81 24.28
CA SER A 749 16.32 29.87 24.66
C SER A 749 15.64 31.24 24.61
N TYR A 750 16.25 32.26 25.20
CA TYR A 750 15.85 33.66 25.09
C TYR A 750 14.33 33.93 25.28
N ASN A 751 13.81 33.65 26.47
CA ASN A 751 12.40 33.84 26.86
C ASN A 751 11.34 33.09 26.02
N SER A 752 11.71 32.02 25.31
CA SER A 752 10.74 31.17 24.63
C SER A 752 9.90 30.33 25.60
N LYS A 753 8.66 30.01 25.22
CA LYS A 753 7.71 29.17 25.96
C LYS A 753 7.33 28.00 25.06
N VAL A 754 7.74 26.80 25.44
CA VAL A 754 7.51 25.59 24.63
C VAL A 754 6.61 24.63 25.40
N PHE A 755 5.52 24.23 24.75
CA PHE A 755 4.72 23.09 25.17
C PHE A 755 5.05 21.89 24.30
N SER A 756 5.68 20.87 24.88
CA SER A 756 6.01 19.59 24.25
C SER A 756 4.99 18.54 24.66
N GLU A 757 4.29 17.94 23.70
CA GLU A 757 3.20 17.01 23.97
C GLU A 757 3.28 15.73 23.11
N ALA A 758 3.29 14.56 23.74
CA ALA A 758 3.16 13.27 23.05
C ALA A 758 4.19 13.01 21.92
N ASN A 759 5.40 13.57 22.03
CA ASN A 759 6.47 13.31 21.07
C ASN A 759 7.23 12.02 21.42
N TYR A 760 7.79 11.37 20.40
CA TYR A 760 8.65 10.19 20.57
C TYR A 760 10.10 10.56 20.31
N PHE A 761 10.97 10.34 21.29
CA PHE A 761 12.41 10.51 21.18
C PHE A 761 13.11 9.15 21.27
N ASP A 762 13.99 8.86 20.32
CA ASP A 762 14.70 7.58 20.18
C ASP A 762 16.17 7.84 19.90
N GLY A 763 17.03 7.66 20.89
CA GLY A 763 18.47 7.88 20.73
C GLY A 763 18.90 9.34 20.63
N SER A 764 18.02 10.30 20.91
CA SER A 764 18.34 11.74 20.90
C SER A 764 19.26 12.10 22.08
N ASN A 765 20.30 12.88 21.82
CA ASN A 765 21.00 13.62 22.87
C ASN A 765 20.12 14.78 23.32
N LEU A 766 20.12 15.13 24.61
CA LEU A 766 19.37 16.25 25.19
C LEU A 766 17.98 16.45 24.53
N PRO A 767 17.07 15.46 24.65
CA PRO A 767 15.78 15.46 23.94
C PRO A 767 14.94 16.71 24.19
N LEU A 768 15.03 17.31 25.38
CA LEU A 768 14.37 18.56 25.74
C LEU A 768 15.37 19.43 26.51
N ASP A 769 15.78 20.58 25.97
CA ASP A 769 16.81 21.39 26.61
C ASP A 769 16.48 22.88 26.68
N THR A 770 16.77 23.47 27.83
CA THR A 770 16.53 24.89 28.15
C THR A 770 17.79 25.61 28.59
N GLU A 771 18.99 25.03 28.52
CA GLU A 771 20.21 25.78 28.86
C GLU A 771 20.39 27.04 27.95
N ALA A 772 21.19 28.00 28.39
CA ALA A 772 21.54 29.17 27.57
C ALA A 772 22.33 28.70 26.33
N MET A 773 21.63 28.55 25.21
CA MET A 773 22.22 28.00 23.99
C MET A 773 23.06 29.06 23.25
N GLY A 774 24.38 28.88 23.20
CA GLY A 774 25.30 29.83 22.58
C GLY A 774 25.48 31.10 23.43
N ASN A 775 25.34 32.29 22.82
CA ASN A 775 25.53 33.59 23.51
C ASN A 775 24.21 34.27 23.91
N ASP A 776 23.11 33.51 24.02
CA ASP A 776 21.80 34.08 24.39
C ASP A 776 21.77 34.53 25.86
N GLN A 777 21.24 35.74 26.10
CA GLN A 777 21.21 36.37 27.42
C GLN A 777 20.31 35.66 28.44
N TYR A 778 19.25 34.99 27.97
CA TYR A 778 18.27 34.31 28.82
C TYR A 778 18.03 32.88 28.34
N SER A 779 17.54 32.02 29.24
CA SER A 779 17.06 30.68 28.88
C SER A 779 15.65 30.73 28.29
N GLY A 780 15.13 29.59 27.85
CA GLY A 780 13.70 29.39 27.60
C GLY A 780 13.04 28.59 28.71
N THR A 781 11.77 28.20 28.47
CA THR A 781 11.00 27.32 29.36
C THR A 781 10.31 26.22 28.53
N ILE A 782 10.37 24.97 29.01
CA ILE A 782 9.70 23.82 28.40
C ILE A 782 8.77 23.17 29.42
N LYS A 783 7.47 23.10 29.11
CA LYS A 783 6.49 22.23 29.74
C LYS A 783 6.33 20.98 28.87
N SER A 784 6.48 19.79 29.46
CA SER A 784 6.34 18.51 28.76
C SER A 784 5.16 17.72 29.31
N TYR A 785 4.35 17.13 28.42
CA TYR A 785 3.27 16.21 28.76
C TYR A 785 3.29 15.00 27.84
N ASN A 786 3.27 13.80 28.41
CA ASN A 786 3.17 12.53 27.67
C ASN A 786 4.28 12.28 26.62
N ASP A 787 5.43 12.96 26.68
CA ASP A 787 6.57 12.64 25.81
C ASP A 787 7.19 11.28 26.19
N LYS A 788 7.66 10.53 25.19
CA LYS A 788 8.32 9.23 25.38
C LYS A 788 9.78 9.31 25.01
N LEU A 789 10.65 8.99 25.96
CA LEU A 789 12.10 9.05 25.85
C LEU A 789 12.68 7.63 25.83
N VAL A 790 13.25 7.21 24.70
CA VAL A 790 13.82 5.87 24.50
C VAL A 790 15.28 6.03 24.11
N ASN A 791 16.19 5.33 24.80
CA ASN A 791 17.64 5.35 24.51
C ASN A 791 18.30 6.75 24.47
N CYS A 792 17.65 7.78 25.03
CA CYS A 792 18.13 9.15 24.98
C CYS A 792 19.31 9.38 25.95
N LYS A 793 20.10 10.42 25.67
CA LYS A 793 21.34 10.75 26.40
C LYS A 793 21.32 12.19 26.92
N GLY A 794 22.21 12.49 27.87
CA GLY A 794 22.39 13.83 28.44
C GLY A 794 21.33 14.18 29.49
N ASN A 795 21.57 15.29 30.21
CA ASN A 795 20.66 15.80 31.24
C ASN A 795 19.76 16.89 30.65
N SER A 796 18.57 16.50 30.21
CA SER A 796 17.54 17.43 29.71
C SER A 796 16.99 18.34 30.83
N ILE A 797 16.72 19.60 30.53
CA ILE A 797 16.15 20.56 31.49
C ILE A 797 14.77 21.02 31.00
N TYR A 798 13.74 20.50 31.65
CA TYR A 798 12.33 20.76 31.36
C TYR A 798 11.46 20.41 32.58
N THR A 799 10.19 20.84 32.57
CA THR A 799 9.21 20.45 33.60
C THR A 799 8.16 19.52 33.02
N ALA A 800 8.13 18.27 33.48
CA ALA A 800 7.08 17.32 33.13
C ALA A 800 5.83 17.55 33.99
N VAL A 801 4.65 17.46 33.38
CA VAL A 801 3.36 17.47 34.08
C VAL A 801 2.63 16.15 33.88
N TYR A 802 1.80 15.77 34.86
CA TYR A 802 1.00 14.54 34.80
C TYR A 802 -0.36 14.72 34.12
N SER A 803 -0.82 15.96 33.98
CA SER A 803 -2.06 16.29 33.28
C SER A 803 -1.79 17.47 32.35
N ARG A 804 -2.29 17.36 31.12
CA ARG A 804 -2.24 18.40 30.08
C ARG A 804 -2.73 19.75 30.63
N SER A 805 -3.84 19.74 31.37
CA SER A 805 -4.52 20.94 31.88
C SER A 805 -3.88 21.56 33.13
N SER A 806 -2.80 20.99 33.65
CA SER A 806 -2.10 21.56 34.82
C SER A 806 -1.37 22.84 34.46
N SER A 807 -1.51 23.88 35.28
CA SER A 807 -0.55 24.98 35.24
C SER A 807 0.83 24.49 35.71
N ALA A 808 1.88 25.06 35.13
CA ALA A 808 3.26 24.84 35.50
C ALA A 808 3.90 26.17 35.90
N ASN A 809 4.59 26.18 37.05
CA ASN A 809 5.34 27.33 37.56
C ASN A 809 6.83 27.15 37.20
N ILE A 810 7.18 27.45 35.95
CA ILE A 810 8.55 27.24 35.43
C ILE A 810 9.24 28.60 35.34
N SER A 811 10.27 28.80 36.16
CA SER A 811 11.09 30.03 36.12
C SER A 811 12.15 29.93 35.02
N ASN A 812 12.59 31.08 34.50
CA ASN A 812 13.77 31.14 33.65
C ASN A 812 15.01 30.71 34.45
N LEU A 813 15.89 29.91 33.85
CA LEU A 813 17.12 29.47 34.52
C LEU A 813 18.13 30.60 34.66
N VAL A 814 18.10 31.57 33.73
CA VAL A 814 18.96 32.75 33.77
C VAL A 814 18.16 33.94 34.33
N ALA A 815 18.70 34.58 35.36
CA ALA A 815 18.03 35.67 36.05
C ALA A 815 17.67 36.83 35.10
N GLY A 816 16.47 37.40 35.29
CA GLY A 816 15.94 38.50 34.48
C GLY A 816 15.09 38.07 33.28
N GLY A 817 15.04 36.77 32.95
CA GLY A 817 14.15 36.23 31.93
C GLY A 817 12.73 35.92 32.43
N ASP A 818 11.80 35.75 31.49
CA ASP A 818 10.37 35.51 31.76
C ASP A 818 10.12 34.05 32.16
N SER A 819 9.12 33.84 33.03
CA SER A 819 8.60 32.51 33.37
C SER A 819 7.64 31.97 32.32
N TYR A 820 7.37 30.67 32.36
CA TYR A 820 6.32 30.04 31.56
C TYR A 820 4.94 30.58 31.96
N ASP A 821 4.16 31.01 30.97
CA ASP A 821 2.92 31.76 31.18
C ASP A 821 1.65 30.91 31.01
N ASN A 822 1.79 29.61 30.81
CA ASN A 822 0.67 28.66 30.68
C ASN A 822 -0.26 28.97 29.51
N PHE A 823 0.29 29.48 28.40
CA PHE A 823 -0.47 29.71 27.17
C PHE A 823 -1.22 28.46 26.68
N ASP A 824 -0.65 27.27 26.90
CA ASP A 824 -1.14 25.98 26.40
C ASP A 824 -2.45 25.51 27.05
N ILE A 825 -2.86 26.10 28.16
CA ILE A 825 -4.15 25.81 28.81
C ILE A 825 -5.15 26.96 28.67
N ASN A 826 -4.77 28.04 27.97
CA ASN A 826 -5.65 29.16 27.70
C ASN A 826 -6.31 29.00 26.32
N PRO A 827 -7.62 28.74 26.24
CA PRO A 827 -8.32 28.52 24.96
C PRO A 827 -8.30 29.74 24.03
N SER A 828 -8.00 30.94 24.55
CA SER A 828 -7.83 32.16 23.74
C SER A 828 -6.44 32.31 23.15
N LEU A 829 -5.48 31.43 23.50
CA LEU A 829 -4.08 31.47 23.06
C LEU A 829 -3.65 30.17 22.36
N ILE A 830 -4.45 29.10 22.42
CA ILE A 830 -4.16 27.82 21.76
C ILE A 830 -5.44 27.16 21.25
N TYR A 831 -5.31 26.46 20.12
CA TYR A 831 -6.39 25.74 19.44
C TYR A 831 -6.75 24.41 20.13
N LEU A 832 -7.13 24.43 21.42
CA LEU A 832 -7.32 23.23 22.26
C LEU A 832 -8.26 22.15 21.68
N ASN A 833 -9.27 22.56 20.92
CA ASN A 833 -10.26 21.67 20.27
C ASN A 833 -9.94 21.39 18.79
N GLY A 834 -8.81 21.89 18.28
CA GLY A 834 -8.46 21.85 16.86
C GLY A 834 -7.47 20.75 16.48
N TYR A 835 -7.13 19.83 17.38
CA TYR A 835 -6.21 18.72 17.10
C TYR A 835 -6.48 17.49 17.98
N THR A 836 -5.95 16.34 17.56
CA THR A 836 -6.00 15.09 18.31
C THR A 836 -4.60 14.68 18.75
N THR A 837 -4.41 14.51 20.05
CA THR A 837 -3.18 13.94 20.62
C THR A 837 -3.18 12.43 20.41
N GLN A 838 -2.06 11.89 19.93
CA GLN A 838 -1.83 10.45 19.85
C GLN A 838 -1.04 9.98 21.08
N THR A 839 -0.94 8.67 21.29
CA THR A 839 0.17 8.15 22.09
C THR A 839 1.49 8.36 21.32
N PRO A 840 2.64 8.52 22.01
CA PRO A 840 3.92 8.66 21.31
C PRO A 840 4.24 7.49 20.36
N ASP A 841 3.82 6.27 20.68
CA ASP A 841 4.03 5.10 19.79
C ASP A 841 3.19 5.20 18.51
N GLU A 842 1.93 5.64 18.62
CA GLU A 842 1.07 5.93 17.46
C GLU A 842 1.63 7.09 16.64
N ALA A 843 2.10 8.15 17.29
CA ALA A 843 2.78 9.27 16.64
C ALA A 843 3.99 8.80 15.84
N LYS A 844 4.87 7.97 16.42
CA LYS A 844 5.99 7.35 15.70
C LYS A 844 5.49 6.54 14.49
N SER A 845 4.42 5.76 14.62
CA SER A 845 3.85 4.98 13.52
C SER A 845 3.34 5.87 12.38
N THR A 846 2.51 6.88 12.72
CA THR A 846 1.96 7.86 11.76
C THR A 846 3.07 8.61 11.04
N VAL A 847 4.07 9.10 11.78
CA VAL A 847 5.22 9.82 11.20
C VAL A 847 5.99 8.96 10.21
N ASN A 848 6.29 7.70 10.55
CA ASN A 848 6.98 6.79 9.62
C ASN A 848 6.16 6.50 8.34
N ALA A 849 4.83 6.49 8.44
CA ALA A 849 3.96 6.20 7.31
C ALA A 849 3.81 7.39 6.35
N TYR A 850 3.69 8.61 6.89
CA TYR A 850 3.13 9.76 6.20
C TYR A 850 4.01 11.02 6.16
N ALA A 851 5.09 11.11 6.95
CA ALA A 851 5.96 12.29 6.91
C ALA A 851 6.84 12.30 5.64
N GLY A 852 7.10 13.50 5.12
CA GLY A 852 7.84 13.73 3.89
C GLY A 852 6.94 13.95 2.68
N ARG A 853 7.56 14.20 1.52
CA ARG A 853 6.85 14.21 0.24
C ARG A 853 6.26 12.85 -0.07
N MET A 854 5.32 12.82 -1.01
CA MET A 854 4.79 11.61 -1.63
C MET A 854 5.95 10.68 -2.01
N GLN A 855 5.85 9.41 -1.63
CA GLN A 855 6.82 8.39 -1.99
C GLN A 855 6.33 7.61 -3.21
N ASN A 856 7.24 6.94 -3.91
CA ASN A 856 6.87 6.01 -4.98
C ASN A 856 6.36 4.69 -4.37
N LYS A 857 5.20 4.73 -3.74
CA LYS A 857 4.50 3.58 -3.15
C LYS A 857 2.98 3.76 -3.27
N ALA A 858 2.26 2.68 -3.05
CA ALA A 858 0.81 2.65 -3.01
C ALA A 858 0.26 3.41 -1.78
N TYR A 859 -0.69 4.32 -2.01
CA TYR A 859 -1.45 5.03 -0.99
C TYR A 859 -2.94 4.95 -1.33
N SER A 860 -3.78 4.65 -0.34
CA SER A 860 -5.25 4.55 -0.46
C SER A 860 -5.70 3.99 -1.81
N ASN A 861 -5.35 2.72 -2.05
CA ASN A 861 -5.45 2.07 -3.36
C ASN A 861 -6.83 2.26 -3.98
N GLY A 862 -6.85 2.73 -5.21
CA GLY A 862 -8.04 2.80 -6.02
C GLY A 862 -8.39 1.45 -6.64
N SER A 863 -9.66 1.30 -7.02
CA SER A 863 -10.16 0.17 -7.78
C SER A 863 -10.17 0.51 -9.26
N VAL A 864 -9.47 -0.28 -10.08
CA VAL A 864 -9.59 -0.20 -11.54
C VAL A 864 -10.95 -0.75 -11.95
N ASN A 865 -11.71 0.00 -12.73
CA ASN A 865 -13.01 -0.43 -13.22
C ASN A 865 -12.77 -1.45 -14.35
N THR A 866 -12.88 -2.74 -14.04
CA THR A 866 -12.55 -3.87 -14.94
C THR A 866 -13.57 -4.11 -16.06
N ASN A 867 -14.44 -3.14 -16.37
CA ASN A 867 -15.53 -3.32 -17.33
C ASN A 867 -15.84 -2.03 -18.11
N PRO A 868 -15.34 -1.83 -19.35
CA PRO A 868 -15.73 -0.70 -20.17
C PRO A 868 -17.07 -1.01 -20.87
N SER A 869 -18.13 -1.24 -20.09
CA SER A 869 -19.56 -1.08 -20.46
C SER A 869 -20.52 -1.37 -19.28
N ASN A 870 -20.67 -0.37 -18.39
CA ASN A 870 -21.79 0.07 -17.49
C ASN A 870 -22.83 -0.93 -16.89
N PRO A 871 -23.30 -0.64 -15.66
CA PRO A 871 -24.55 0.14 -15.57
C PRO A 871 -24.36 1.44 -14.80
N SER A 872 -24.76 2.54 -15.44
CA SER A 872 -24.91 3.84 -14.81
C SER A 872 -25.96 3.71 -13.72
N THR A 873 -25.75 4.41 -12.61
CA THR A 873 -26.84 4.77 -11.71
C THR A 873 -27.99 5.28 -12.57
N PRO A 874 -29.17 4.61 -12.55
CA PRO A 874 -30.27 4.99 -13.42
C PRO A 874 -30.61 6.46 -13.19
N SER A 875 -30.62 7.25 -14.26
CA SER A 875 -31.16 8.60 -14.18
C SER A 875 -32.64 8.54 -13.79
N THR A 876 -33.22 9.65 -13.34
CA THR A 876 -34.67 9.71 -13.10
C THR A 876 -35.51 9.34 -14.32
N ALA A 877 -34.95 9.47 -15.54
CA ALA A 877 -35.57 9.01 -16.77
C ALA A 877 -35.54 7.48 -16.94
N ASP A 878 -34.51 6.82 -16.42
CA ASP A 878 -34.39 5.36 -16.47
C ASP A 878 -35.39 4.66 -15.55
N TYR A 879 -35.82 5.32 -14.48
CA TYR A 879 -36.90 4.83 -13.61
C TYR A 879 -38.30 4.95 -14.23
N ILE A 880 -38.41 5.38 -15.49
CA ILE A 880 -39.68 5.51 -16.21
C ILE A 880 -39.66 4.66 -17.48
N PHE A 881 -40.54 3.66 -17.54
CA PHE A 881 -40.93 2.97 -18.77
C PHE A 881 -42.16 3.65 -19.37
N ASN A 882 -42.17 3.93 -20.67
CA ASN A 882 -43.36 4.40 -21.40
C ASN A 882 -43.46 3.69 -22.76
N SER A 883 -44.56 2.98 -23.01
CA SER A 883 -44.77 2.26 -24.27
C SER A 883 -44.86 3.18 -25.48
N SER A 884 -45.24 4.45 -25.30
CA SER A 884 -45.27 5.46 -26.38
C SER A 884 -43.87 5.83 -26.89
N ASN A 885 -42.82 5.52 -26.14
CA ASN A 885 -41.43 5.71 -26.57
C ASN A 885 -40.89 4.52 -27.38
N LEU A 886 -41.68 3.46 -27.56
CA LEU A 886 -41.30 2.27 -28.32
C LEU A 886 -41.95 2.30 -29.70
N SER A 887 -41.22 1.79 -30.70
CA SER A 887 -41.74 1.65 -32.06
C SER A 887 -42.92 0.68 -32.11
N GLU A 888 -43.94 1.00 -32.92
CA GLU A 888 -45.07 0.11 -33.20
C GLU A 888 -44.58 -1.09 -34.03
N ALA A 889 -44.47 -2.26 -33.39
CA ALA A 889 -43.95 -3.49 -33.98
C ALA A 889 -44.30 -4.72 -33.13
N SER A 890 -44.20 -5.90 -33.74
CA SER A 890 -44.12 -7.17 -33.02
C SER A 890 -42.67 -7.52 -32.72
N TYR A 891 -42.39 -7.87 -31.48
CA TYR A 891 -41.08 -8.28 -31.00
C TYR A 891 -41.09 -9.78 -30.74
N SER A 892 -40.04 -10.47 -31.20
CA SER A 892 -39.81 -11.92 -31.03
C SER A 892 -38.54 -12.24 -30.23
N SER A 893 -37.90 -11.21 -29.68
CA SER A 893 -36.71 -11.27 -28.82
C SER A 893 -36.77 -10.15 -27.78
N ASP A 894 -36.02 -10.31 -26.69
CA ASP A 894 -35.93 -9.32 -25.62
C ASP A 894 -35.70 -7.89 -26.15
N VAL A 895 -36.38 -6.93 -25.54
CA VAL A 895 -36.26 -5.50 -25.87
C VAL A 895 -35.78 -4.75 -24.65
N LYS A 896 -34.53 -4.30 -24.68
CA LYS A 896 -33.99 -3.41 -23.64
C LYS A 896 -34.60 -2.03 -23.82
N VAL A 897 -35.26 -1.52 -22.78
CA VAL A 897 -35.95 -0.23 -22.82
C VAL A 897 -35.03 0.87 -22.33
N ASN A 898 -34.40 0.63 -21.18
CA ASN A 898 -33.41 1.52 -20.58
C ASN A 898 -32.53 0.71 -19.59
N SER A 899 -31.84 1.37 -18.66
CA SER A 899 -30.96 0.67 -17.69
C SER A 899 -31.71 -0.14 -16.62
N VAL A 900 -33.00 0.17 -16.39
CA VAL A 900 -33.85 -0.48 -15.35
C VAL A 900 -34.79 -1.52 -15.96
N TYR A 901 -35.38 -1.25 -17.12
CA TYR A 901 -36.45 -2.07 -17.70
C TYR A 901 -36.03 -2.82 -18.96
N THR A 902 -36.42 -4.09 -19.04
CA THR A 902 -36.30 -4.92 -20.25
C THR A 902 -37.59 -5.71 -20.46
N ILE A 903 -38.14 -5.68 -21.68
CA ILE A 903 -39.28 -6.53 -22.05
C ILE A 903 -38.74 -7.91 -22.39
N LYS A 904 -39.21 -8.93 -21.69
CA LYS A 904 -38.79 -10.32 -21.87
C LYS A 904 -39.66 -10.99 -22.91
N VAL A 905 -39.05 -11.50 -23.97
CA VAL A 905 -39.73 -12.05 -25.14
C VAL A 905 -38.93 -13.22 -25.71
N ASN A 906 -39.64 -14.28 -26.07
CA ASN A 906 -39.05 -15.36 -26.86
C ASN A 906 -39.83 -15.52 -28.19
N ALA A 907 -39.26 -16.25 -29.13
CA ALA A 907 -39.80 -16.37 -30.48
C ALA A 907 -41.19 -17.06 -30.54
N ALA A 908 -41.53 -17.91 -29.57
CA ALA A 908 -42.81 -18.61 -29.51
C ALA A 908 -43.93 -17.74 -28.89
N ASP A 909 -43.56 -16.75 -28.10
CA ASP A 909 -44.45 -15.95 -27.27
C ASP A 909 -44.24 -14.44 -27.53
N ALA A 910 -44.36 -14.05 -28.79
CA ALA A 910 -44.17 -12.66 -29.23
C ALA A 910 -45.08 -11.67 -28.50
N VAL A 911 -44.56 -10.45 -28.29
CA VAL A 911 -45.29 -9.30 -27.74
C VAL A 911 -45.38 -8.20 -28.80
N SER A 912 -46.37 -7.32 -28.70
CA SER A 912 -46.57 -6.27 -29.71
C SER A 912 -46.78 -4.90 -29.08
N VAL A 913 -46.16 -3.87 -29.65
CA VAL A 913 -46.50 -2.46 -29.38
C VAL A 913 -47.38 -1.95 -30.52
N ALA A 914 -48.51 -1.34 -30.19
CA ALA A 914 -49.46 -0.82 -31.17
C ALA A 914 -50.09 0.49 -30.68
N ASN A 915 -50.51 1.34 -31.63
CA ASN A 915 -51.27 2.54 -31.32
C ASN A 915 -52.52 2.23 -30.48
N HIS A 916 -52.66 2.95 -29.37
CA HIS A 916 -53.83 2.96 -28.52
C HIS A 916 -53.84 4.25 -27.69
N SER A 917 -54.54 5.26 -28.20
CA SER A 917 -54.69 6.54 -27.51
C SER A 917 -55.73 6.46 -26.41
N THR A 918 -55.31 6.71 -25.17
CA THR A 918 -56.20 6.72 -24.01
C THR A 918 -55.63 7.58 -22.88
N THR A 919 -56.45 7.89 -21.89
CA THR A 919 -56.08 8.65 -20.69
C THR A 919 -56.49 7.86 -19.47
N ALA A 920 -55.63 7.84 -18.45
CA ALA A 920 -55.92 7.20 -17.18
C ALA A 920 -57.17 7.80 -16.53
N SER A 921 -57.96 7.00 -15.81
CA SER A 921 -59.25 7.43 -15.23
C SER A 921 -59.13 8.62 -14.28
N ASP A 922 -57.98 8.77 -13.63
CA ASP A 922 -57.65 9.88 -12.73
C ASP A 922 -57.10 11.13 -13.45
N GLY A 923 -56.98 11.09 -14.79
CA GLY A 923 -56.42 12.16 -15.61
C GLY A 923 -54.89 12.31 -15.50
N SER A 924 -54.20 11.47 -14.74
CA SER A 924 -52.78 11.66 -14.40
C SER A 924 -51.80 11.33 -15.53
N PHE A 925 -52.26 10.61 -16.56
CA PHE A 925 -51.41 10.12 -17.64
C PHE A 925 -52.21 9.89 -18.92
N SER A 926 -51.73 10.42 -20.04
CA SER A 926 -52.22 10.14 -21.39
C SER A 926 -51.13 9.47 -22.21
N THR A 927 -51.53 8.56 -23.10
CA THR A 927 -50.62 7.73 -23.90
C THR A 927 -51.18 7.53 -25.30
N THR A 928 -50.31 7.24 -26.27
CA THR A 928 -50.70 6.95 -27.65
C THR A 928 -50.41 5.52 -28.07
N ASN A 929 -49.57 4.76 -27.34
CA ASN A 929 -49.27 3.36 -27.65
C ASN A 929 -49.47 2.46 -26.42
N ARG A 930 -49.75 1.17 -26.66
CA ARG A 930 -49.79 0.11 -25.63
C ARG A 930 -48.76 -0.99 -25.92
N LEU A 931 -48.19 -1.57 -24.87
CA LEU A 931 -47.48 -2.86 -24.93
C LEU A 931 -48.46 -4.00 -24.63
N ASN A 932 -48.61 -4.95 -25.54
CA ASN A 932 -49.41 -6.15 -25.36
C ASN A 932 -48.52 -7.37 -25.10
N LEU A 933 -48.60 -7.93 -23.89
CA LEU A 933 -47.82 -9.11 -23.48
C LEU A 933 -48.43 -10.44 -23.92
N GLY A 934 -49.71 -10.48 -24.31
CA GLY A 934 -50.27 -11.62 -25.06
C GLY A 934 -50.26 -12.99 -24.39
N GLY A 935 -50.56 -13.14 -23.09
CA GLY A 935 -50.70 -14.45 -22.43
C GLY A 935 -50.17 -14.46 -21.00
N LYS A 936 -49.94 -15.65 -20.43
CA LYS A 936 -49.27 -15.81 -19.12
C LYS A 936 -47.78 -15.50 -19.28
N GLY A 937 -47.22 -14.69 -18.38
CA GLY A 937 -45.79 -14.35 -18.42
C GLY A 937 -44.97 -15.03 -17.34
N THR A 938 -43.66 -15.17 -17.61
CA THR A 938 -42.65 -15.80 -16.74
C THR A 938 -41.41 -14.90 -16.62
N THR A 939 -40.35 -15.37 -15.97
CA THR A 939 -39.04 -14.69 -15.95
C THR A 939 -38.34 -14.69 -17.31
N GLU A 940 -38.79 -15.52 -18.26
CA GLU A 940 -38.17 -15.71 -19.57
C GLU A 940 -38.98 -15.10 -20.73
N ASN A 941 -40.30 -14.88 -20.56
CA ASN A 941 -41.18 -14.37 -21.63
C ASN A 941 -42.42 -13.62 -21.12
N ARG A 942 -43.01 -12.80 -22.01
CA ARG A 942 -44.27 -12.05 -21.80
C ARG A 942 -44.31 -11.30 -20.46
N SER A 943 -43.19 -10.70 -20.09
CA SER A 943 -43.05 -9.94 -18.85
C SER A 943 -42.18 -8.71 -19.04
N VAL A 944 -42.22 -7.79 -18.08
CA VAL A 944 -41.27 -6.68 -18.01
C VAL A 944 -40.35 -6.91 -16.83
N GLN A 945 -39.08 -7.18 -17.11
CA GLN A 945 -38.00 -7.24 -16.12
C GLN A 945 -37.72 -5.84 -15.58
N VAL A 946 -37.51 -5.76 -14.27
CA VAL A 946 -37.14 -4.57 -13.50
C VAL A 946 -35.88 -4.89 -12.70
N ASN A 947 -34.77 -4.19 -12.97
CA ASN A 947 -33.57 -4.24 -12.14
C ASN A 947 -33.68 -3.16 -11.07
N ALA A 948 -34.16 -3.52 -9.88
CA ALA A 948 -34.38 -2.57 -8.79
C ALA A 948 -33.08 -2.36 -7.99
N PRO A 949 -32.53 -1.13 -7.93
CA PRO A 949 -31.30 -0.84 -7.20
C PRO A 949 -31.46 -0.89 -5.68
N LYS A 950 -32.69 -0.71 -5.15
CA LYS A 950 -33.02 -0.85 -3.72
C LYS A 950 -34.49 -1.15 -3.48
N ALA A 951 -34.92 -1.22 -2.22
CA ALA A 951 -36.35 -1.33 -1.91
C ALA A 951 -37.11 -0.09 -2.43
N GLY A 952 -38.37 -0.26 -2.82
CA GLY A 952 -39.15 0.83 -3.42
C GLY A 952 -40.54 0.41 -3.86
N THR A 953 -41.16 1.22 -4.73
CA THR A 953 -42.51 0.98 -5.25
C THR A 953 -42.52 1.07 -6.77
N LEU A 954 -43.30 0.20 -7.42
CA LEU A 954 -43.56 0.22 -8.85
C LEU A 954 -45.01 0.64 -9.09
N LYS A 955 -45.23 1.82 -9.67
CA LYS A 955 -46.54 2.27 -10.14
C LYS A 955 -46.70 1.91 -11.62
N VAL A 956 -47.63 1.02 -11.93
CA VAL A 956 -47.85 0.45 -13.26
C VAL A 956 -49.21 0.87 -13.81
N TYR A 957 -49.22 1.54 -14.95
CA TYR A 957 -50.43 1.89 -15.69
C TYR A 957 -50.74 0.76 -16.68
N MET A 958 -51.83 0.04 -16.44
CA MET A 958 -52.19 -1.17 -17.20
C MET A 958 -53.69 -1.43 -17.24
N MET A 959 -54.12 -2.29 -18.17
CA MET A 959 -55.49 -2.76 -18.30
C MET A 959 -55.51 -4.23 -18.79
N SER A 960 -56.58 -4.95 -18.49
CA SER A 960 -56.84 -6.28 -19.04
C SER A 960 -57.02 -6.19 -20.54
N SER A 961 -56.54 -7.21 -21.27
CA SER A 961 -56.85 -7.33 -22.70
C SER A 961 -58.30 -7.73 -22.99
N ASN A 962 -59.11 -7.94 -21.95
CA ASN A 962 -60.50 -8.38 -22.03
C ASN A 962 -61.40 -7.40 -21.25
N THR A 963 -62.43 -6.88 -21.92
CA THR A 963 -63.34 -5.85 -21.38
C THR A 963 -64.36 -6.38 -20.37
N THR A 964 -64.48 -7.69 -20.17
CA THR A 964 -65.44 -8.32 -19.25
C THR A 964 -64.78 -9.13 -18.13
N ALA A 965 -63.48 -9.43 -18.22
CA ALA A 965 -62.76 -10.22 -17.23
C ALA A 965 -61.55 -9.47 -16.65
N GLU A 966 -61.54 -9.34 -15.32
CA GLU A 966 -60.42 -8.78 -14.56
C GLU A 966 -59.23 -9.75 -14.53
N ARG A 967 -58.03 -9.20 -14.30
CA ARG A 967 -56.77 -9.96 -14.27
C ARG A 967 -56.02 -9.74 -12.96
N THR A 968 -55.34 -10.79 -12.55
CA THR A 968 -54.30 -10.74 -11.52
C THR A 968 -52.94 -10.59 -12.20
N VAL A 969 -52.15 -9.63 -11.72
CA VAL A 969 -50.79 -9.36 -12.19
C VAL A 969 -49.85 -9.60 -11.03
N ASN A 970 -48.78 -10.35 -11.28
CA ASN A 970 -47.78 -10.73 -10.30
C ASN A 970 -46.50 -9.94 -10.52
N LEU A 971 -45.83 -9.62 -9.42
CA LEU A 971 -44.40 -9.31 -9.37
C LEU A 971 -43.68 -10.60 -8.97
N LEU A 972 -42.83 -11.11 -9.84
CA LEU A 972 -42.01 -12.30 -9.61
C LEU A 972 -40.59 -11.90 -9.22
N ASP A 973 -39.92 -12.68 -8.38
CA ASP A 973 -38.47 -12.57 -8.14
C ASP A 973 -37.64 -13.21 -9.27
N ALA A 974 -36.31 -13.16 -9.14
CA ALA A 974 -35.36 -13.78 -10.08
C ALA A 974 -35.56 -15.29 -10.28
N TYR A 975 -36.21 -15.96 -9.34
CA TYR A 975 -36.45 -17.40 -9.34
C TYR A 975 -37.87 -17.77 -9.80
N GLY A 976 -38.70 -16.77 -10.14
CA GLY A 976 -40.08 -16.96 -10.60
C GLY A 976 -41.11 -17.10 -9.49
N ASN A 977 -40.75 -16.85 -8.22
CA ASN A 977 -41.70 -16.85 -7.12
C ASN A 977 -42.47 -15.54 -7.07
N VAL A 978 -43.75 -15.61 -6.72
CA VAL A 978 -44.58 -14.41 -6.52
C VAL A 978 -44.16 -13.71 -5.22
N VAL A 979 -43.67 -12.48 -5.33
CA VAL A 979 -43.32 -11.61 -4.19
C VAL A 979 -44.40 -10.58 -3.88
N ASN A 980 -45.21 -10.21 -4.88
CA ASN A 980 -46.35 -9.30 -4.73
C ASN A 980 -47.39 -9.56 -5.85
N SER A 981 -48.66 -9.25 -5.61
CA SER A 981 -49.73 -9.39 -6.59
C SER A 981 -50.75 -8.27 -6.46
N VAL A 982 -51.29 -7.84 -7.60
CA VAL A 982 -52.47 -6.95 -7.65
C VAL A 982 -53.60 -7.65 -8.40
N SER A 983 -54.82 -7.54 -7.89
CA SER A 983 -56.05 -8.06 -8.49
C SER A 983 -56.93 -6.90 -9.00
N GLY A 984 -57.98 -7.22 -9.75
CA GLY A 984 -58.94 -6.21 -10.22
C GLY A 984 -58.47 -5.36 -11.39
N VAL A 985 -57.48 -5.82 -12.18
CA VAL A 985 -57.06 -5.13 -13.40
C VAL A 985 -58.15 -5.31 -14.47
N ASN A 986 -58.99 -4.30 -14.67
CA ASN A 986 -60.13 -4.35 -15.59
C ASN A 986 -59.74 -3.95 -17.02
N GLY A 987 -60.59 -4.23 -18.02
CA GLY A 987 -60.32 -3.94 -19.43
C GLY A 987 -61.10 -2.75 -20.00
N THR A 988 -61.87 -2.03 -19.19
CA THR A 988 -62.69 -0.89 -19.61
C THR A 988 -62.04 0.47 -19.36
N SER A 989 -61.08 0.54 -18.43
CA SER A 989 -60.36 1.76 -18.07
C SER A 989 -58.86 1.51 -17.91
N LEU A 990 -58.06 2.54 -18.20
CA LEU A 990 -56.64 2.55 -17.89
C LEU A 990 -56.47 3.07 -16.46
N ASP A 991 -55.96 2.24 -15.56
CA ASP A 991 -55.75 2.58 -14.17
C ASP A 991 -54.31 2.26 -13.72
N ALA A 992 -53.90 2.86 -12.60
CA ALA A 992 -52.58 2.67 -12.01
C ALA A 992 -52.64 1.72 -10.81
N TYR A 993 -51.76 0.73 -10.80
CA TYR A 993 -51.62 -0.27 -9.75
C TYR A 993 -50.22 -0.22 -9.17
N THR A 994 -50.07 -0.42 -7.86
CA THR A 994 -48.78 -0.30 -7.17
C THR A 994 -48.30 -1.65 -6.64
N PHE A 995 -47.03 -1.96 -6.88
CA PHE A 995 -46.34 -3.10 -6.29
C PHE A 995 -45.24 -2.62 -5.35
N THR A 996 -45.01 -3.34 -4.26
CA THR A 996 -43.86 -3.12 -3.37
C THR A 996 -42.69 -3.96 -3.82
N VAL A 997 -41.52 -3.34 -3.95
CA VAL A 997 -40.24 -3.99 -4.20
C VAL A 997 -39.49 -4.07 -2.87
N PRO A 998 -39.27 -5.28 -2.32
CA PRO A 998 -38.82 -5.43 -0.94
C PRO A 998 -37.33 -5.11 -0.73
N SER A 999 -36.49 -5.29 -1.76
CA SER A 999 -35.04 -5.12 -1.66
C SER A 999 -34.43 -4.81 -3.02
N THR A 1000 -33.12 -4.56 -3.05
CA THR A 1000 -32.34 -4.64 -4.29
C THR A 1000 -32.52 -6.02 -4.94
N GLY A 1001 -32.66 -6.07 -6.27
CA GLY A 1001 -32.79 -7.34 -7.00
C GLY A 1001 -33.46 -7.22 -8.37
N THR A 1002 -33.53 -8.33 -9.09
CA THR A 1002 -34.24 -8.43 -10.38
C THR A 1002 -35.64 -9.01 -10.18
N TYR A 1003 -36.65 -8.31 -10.71
CA TYR A 1003 -38.06 -8.67 -10.62
C TYR A 1003 -38.75 -8.68 -11.98
N TYR A 1004 -39.90 -9.33 -12.11
CA TYR A 1004 -40.65 -9.43 -13.36
C TYR A 1004 -42.13 -9.16 -13.15
N ILE A 1005 -42.68 -8.20 -13.90
CA ILE A 1005 -44.12 -7.92 -13.90
C ILE A 1005 -44.77 -8.79 -14.98
N SER A 1006 -45.69 -9.67 -14.59
CA SER A 1006 -46.36 -10.58 -15.52
C SER A 1006 -47.82 -10.84 -15.17
N SER A 1007 -48.64 -11.15 -16.19
CA SER A 1007 -49.99 -11.65 -15.97
C SER A 1007 -49.96 -13.06 -15.40
N ALA A 1008 -50.71 -13.31 -14.32
CA ALA A 1008 -50.90 -14.65 -13.77
C ALA A 1008 -51.73 -15.55 -14.70
N GLY A 1009 -52.51 -14.94 -15.61
CA GLY A 1009 -53.47 -15.60 -16.50
C GLY A 1009 -53.26 -15.27 -17.98
N SER A 1010 -54.22 -14.61 -18.63
CA SER A 1010 -54.18 -14.26 -20.07
C SER A 1010 -53.84 -12.77 -20.31
N GLY A 1011 -54.02 -12.26 -21.54
CA GLY A 1011 -53.43 -11.00 -22.03
C GLY A 1011 -53.57 -9.75 -21.14
N LEU A 1012 -52.48 -8.98 -21.10
CA LEU A 1012 -52.31 -7.73 -20.33
C LEU A 1012 -51.77 -6.64 -21.26
N TYR A 1013 -52.34 -5.43 -21.15
CA TYR A 1013 -51.83 -4.24 -21.81
C TYR A 1013 -51.15 -3.33 -20.77
N MET A 1014 -49.89 -2.96 -21.02
CA MET A 1014 -49.10 -2.07 -20.18
C MET A 1014 -48.74 -0.79 -20.92
N PHE A 1015 -48.73 0.34 -20.22
CA PHE A 1015 -48.53 1.65 -20.84
C PHE A 1015 -47.38 2.43 -20.21
N ARG A 1016 -47.28 2.43 -18.88
CA ARG A 1016 -46.21 3.13 -18.17
C ARG A 1016 -45.84 2.39 -16.88
N ILE A 1017 -44.56 2.40 -16.54
CA ILE A 1017 -44.08 1.94 -15.24
C ILE A 1017 -43.19 3.04 -14.67
N ILE A 1018 -43.38 3.34 -13.38
CA ILE A 1018 -42.55 4.27 -12.64
C ILE A 1018 -42.03 3.53 -11.42
N TYR A 1019 -40.70 3.45 -11.29
CA TYR A 1019 -40.07 2.97 -10.08
C TYR A 1019 -39.68 4.14 -9.19
N THR A 1020 -40.13 4.11 -7.94
CA THR A 1020 -39.78 5.09 -6.92
C THR A 1020 -39.04 4.37 -5.81
N GLU A 1021 -37.82 4.80 -5.60
CA GLU A 1021 -36.93 4.37 -4.53
C GLU A 1021 -37.47 4.72 -3.13
N ASP A 1022 -37.36 3.80 -2.16
CA ASP A 1022 -37.58 4.12 -0.74
C ASP A 1022 -36.35 4.86 -0.19
N PRO A 1023 -36.46 6.14 0.20
CA PRO A 1023 -35.32 6.93 0.67
C PRO A 1023 -34.76 6.45 2.01
N ASN A 1024 -35.51 5.66 2.78
CA ASN A 1024 -35.14 5.23 4.13
C ASN A 1024 -34.67 3.76 4.20
N ALA A 1025 -34.74 3.02 3.09
CA ALA A 1025 -34.29 1.64 3.04
C ALA A 1025 -32.76 1.58 2.99
N THR A 1026 -32.14 0.95 4.00
CA THR A 1026 -30.72 0.60 4.00
C THR A 1026 -30.47 -0.58 3.06
N VAL A 1027 -29.32 -0.61 2.38
CA VAL A 1027 -28.91 -1.76 1.55
C VAL A 1027 -28.67 -2.94 2.49
N GLN A 1028 -29.66 -3.82 2.61
CA GLN A 1028 -29.54 -5.07 3.34
C GLN A 1028 -28.71 -6.06 2.48
N PRO A 1029 -27.70 -6.74 3.04
CA PRO A 1029 -27.04 -7.83 2.33
C PRO A 1029 -28.07 -8.92 2.02
N GLU A 1030 -27.98 -9.54 0.84
CA GLU A 1030 -28.88 -10.61 0.42
C GLU A 1030 -29.01 -11.67 1.52
N GLU A 1031 -30.18 -11.71 2.17
CA GLU A 1031 -30.59 -12.83 2.99
C GLU A 1031 -30.72 -14.04 2.07
N LYS A 1032 -29.74 -14.96 2.13
CA LYS A 1032 -29.97 -16.31 1.63
C LYS A 1032 -30.98 -17.00 2.52
N VAL A 1033 -32.25 -16.85 2.16
CA VAL A 1033 -33.34 -17.68 2.64
C VAL A 1033 -33.03 -19.12 2.22
N LEU A 1034 -32.49 -19.91 3.16
CA LEU A 1034 -32.52 -21.37 3.09
C LEU A 1034 -33.99 -21.79 3.25
N LYS A 1035 -34.71 -21.94 2.13
CA LYS A 1035 -35.87 -22.82 2.11
C LYS A 1035 -35.33 -24.24 2.14
N GLY A 1036 -35.31 -24.81 3.34
CA GLY A 1036 -35.15 -26.24 3.53
C GLY A 1036 -36.29 -26.97 2.84
N ASP A 1037 -35.93 -27.93 1.99
CA ASP A 1037 -36.71 -29.16 1.96
C ASP A 1037 -36.52 -29.81 3.33
N LEU A 1038 -37.60 -29.75 4.11
CA LEU A 1038 -37.81 -30.63 5.24
C LEU A 1038 -37.74 -32.06 4.72
N ASP A 1039 -36.71 -32.80 5.11
CA ASP A 1039 -36.93 -34.11 5.71
C ASP A 1039 -35.67 -34.74 6.33
N LYS A 1040 -35.90 -35.28 7.54
CA LYS A 1040 -35.16 -36.33 8.25
C LYS A 1040 -33.78 -35.96 8.76
N ASP A 1041 -33.76 -35.23 9.87
CA ASP A 1041 -33.24 -35.74 11.16
C ASP A 1041 -33.32 -34.58 12.16
N GLY A 1042 -34.49 -34.47 12.83
CA GLY A 1042 -34.78 -33.34 13.70
C GLY A 1042 -33.83 -33.25 14.89
N ILE A 1043 -33.27 -32.06 15.12
CA ILE A 1043 -32.91 -31.43 16.40
C ILE A 1043 -32.64 -29.94 16.12
N SER A 1044 -33.26 -29.07 16.92
CA SER A 1044 -33.17 -27.60 16.88
C SER A 1044 -31.97 -27.08 17.67
N ASP A 1045 -31.16 -26.17 17.10
CA ASP A 1045 -30.18 -25.39 17.87
C ASP A 1045 -30.86 -24.21 18.58
N VAL A 1046 -30.86 -24.25 19.92
CA VAL A 1046 -31.19 -23.11 20.80
C VAL A 1046 -29.88 -22.57 21.35
N PHE A 1047 -29.63 -21.28 21.12
CA PHE A 1047 -28.55 -20.50 21.74
C PHE A 1047 -28.67 -20.52 23.27
N ASP A 1048 -27.67 -21.05 23.96
CA ASP A 1048 -27.71 -21.21 25.42
C ASP A 1048 -27.25 -19.94 26.16
N LEU A 1049 -28.22 -19.21 26.72
CA LEU A 1049 -28.04 -18.06 27.61
C LEU A 1049 -27.31 -18.39 28.93
N ALA A 1050 -27.08 -19.67 29.26
CA ALA A 1050 -26.38 -20.07 30.48
C ALA A 1050 -24.88 -19.72 30.46
N VAL A 1051 -24.23 -19.79 29.29
CA VAL A 1051 -22.78 -19.54 29.15
C VAL A 1051 -22.43 -18.05 29.37
N MET A 1052 -23.33 -17.14 28.99
CA MET A 1052 -23.16 -15.70 29.24
C MET A 1052 -23.24 -15.34 30.74
N ARG A 1053 -23.94 -16.13 31.57
CA ARG A 1053 -24.08 -15.86 33.01
C ARG A 1053 -22.83 -16.21 33.81
N GLU A 1054 -22.06 -17.22 33.40
CA GLU A 1054 -20.80 -17.60 34.06
C GLU A 1054 -19.66 -16.60 33.82
N ILE A 1055 -19.66 -15.91 32.68
CA ILE A 1055 -18.62 -14.91 32.35
C ILE A 1055 -18.78 -13.64 33.20
N ILE A 1056 -20.01 -13.34 33.65
CA ILE A 1056 -20.33 -12.14 34.43
C ILE A 1056 -20.11 -12.35 35.94
N SER A 1057 -20.26 -13.57 36.46
CA SER A 1057 -20.14 -13.86 37.90
C SER A 1057 -18.69 -13.98 38.42
N GLY A 1058 -17.68 -14.02 37.53
CA GLY A 1058 -16.27 -14.19 37.89
C GLY A 1058 -15.48 -12.92 38.24
N ARG A 1059 -16.10 -11.73 38.30
CA ARG A 1059 -15.40 -10.46 38.55
C ARG A 1059 -15.74 -9.89 39.93
N ASN A 1060 -14.78 -9.90 40.85
CA ASN A 1060 -14.86 -9.24 42.16
C ASN A 1060 -14.89 -7.70 42.04
N ASN A 1061 -16.06 -7.13 41.74
CA ASN A 1061 -16.33 -5.71 41.95
C ASN A 1061 -17.82 -5.50 42.30
N ASP A 1062 -18.08 -5.13 43.56
CA ASP A 1062 -19.43 -5.03 44.16
C ASP A 1062 -20.37 -4.00 43.51
N SER A 1063 -19.90 -3.19 42.56
CA SER A 1063 -20.75 -2.25 41.81
C SER A 1063 -21.56 -2.92 40.68
N TYR A 1064 -21.16 -4.11 40.22
CA TYR A 1064 -21.81 -4.79 39.07
C TYR A 1064 -22.87 -5.82 39.49
N ALA A 1065 -22.75 -6.40 40.69
CA ALA A 1065 -23.75 -7.31 41.23
C ALA A 1065 -25.11 -6.63 41.48
N LYS A 1066 -25.10 -5.34 41.82
CA LYS A 1066 -26.32 -4.56 42.07
C LYS A 1066 -27.05 -4.17 40.78
N LYS A 1067 -26.33 -3.94 39.67
CA LYS A 1067 -26.94 -3.68 38.35
C LYS A 1067 -27.48 -4.95 37.68
N ALA A 1068 -26.90 -6.11 37.96
CA ALA A 1068 -27.43 -7.39 37.49
C ALA A 1068 -28.71 -7.82 38.22
N ALA A 1069 -28.97 -7.33 39.44
CA ALA A 1069 -30.17 -7.64 40.21
C ALA A 1069 -31.42 -6.85 39.75
N ASP A 1070 -31.24 -5.69 39.10
CA ASP A 1070 -32.36 -4.87 38.59
C ASP A 1070 -32.83 -5.31 37.18
N MET A 1071 -32.10 -6.22 36.53
CA MET A 1071 -32.55 -6.86 35.31
C MET A 1071 -33.39 -8.09 35.65
N ASN A 1072 -34.71 -7.93 35.76
CA ASN A 1072 -35.72 -8.89 35.28
C ASN A 1072 -37.16 -8.42 35.60
N SER A 1073 -37.91 -8.04 34.56
CA SER A 1073 -39.34 -8.40 34.48
C SER A 1073 -39.95 -8.37 33.06
N ASP A 1074 -39.25 -7.94 32.01
CA ASP A 1074 -39.82 -8.00 30.64
C ASP A 1074 -38.87 -8.52 29.53
N GLY A 1075 -37.61 -8.84 29.84
CA GLY A 1075 -36.72 -9.52 28.91
C GLY A 1075 -36.23 -8.66 27.73
N THR A 1076 -36.22 -7.32 27.85
CA THR A 1076 -35.61 -6.45 26.83
C THR A 1076 -34.36 -5.72 27.36
N VAL A 1077 -33.34 -5.59 26.50
CA VAL A 1077 -32.13 -4.78 26.73
C VAL A 1077 -32.19 -3.62 25.75
N ASN A 1078 -32.14 -2.37 26.22
CA ASN A 1078 -32.18 -1.22 25.31
C ASN A 1078 -30.83 -1.03 24.59
N ALA A 1079 -30.85 -0.36 23.44
CA ALA A 1079 -29.67 -0.15 22.58
C ALA A 1079 -28.53 0.63 23.27
N GLN A 1080 -28.84 1.45 24.27
CA GLN A 1080 -27.88 2.30 24.98
C GLN A 1080 -27.07 1.51 26.01
N ASP A 1081 -27.63 0.46 26.60
CA ASP A 1081 -26.91 -0.48 27.48
C ASP A 1081 -26.05 -1.47 26.66
N LEU A 1082 -26.46 -1.79 25.42
CA LEU A 1082 -25.66 -2.60 24.49
C LEU A 1082 -24.43 -1.82 23.97
N GLU A 1083 -24.56 -0.52 23.75
CA GLU A 1083 -23.48 0.37 23.30
C GLU A 1083 -22.38 0.54 24.38
N ILE A 1084 -22.76 0.55 25.66
CA ILE A 1084 -21.83 0.57 26.80
C ILE A 1084 -21.11 -0.78 26.97
N LEU A 1085 -21.78 -1.91 26.68
CA LEU A 1085 -21.15 -3.23 26.73
C LEU A 1085 -20.18 -3.48 25.55
N THR A 1086 -20.50 -2.95 24.37
CA THR A 1086 -19.70 -3.16 23.15
C THR A 1086 -18.45 -2.28 23.11
N SER A 1087 -18.53 -1.07 23.68
CA SER A 1087 -17.41 -0.11 23.69
C SER A 1087 -16.24 -0.47 24.62
N GLN A 1088 -16.41 -1.44 25.54
CA GLN A 1088 -15.34 -1.84 26.47
C GLN A 1088 -14.73 -3.24 26.20
N ILE A 1089 -15.20 -3.95 25.18
CA ILE A 1089 -14.62 -5.25 24.76
C ILE A 1089 -13.65 -5.09 23.57
N LEU A 1090 -13.72 -3.97 22.83
CA LEU A 1090 -12.81 -3.65 21.72
C LEU A 1090 -11.51 -2.93 22.13
N VAL A 1091 -11.27 -2.75 23.43
CA VAL A 1091 -9.98 -2.29 23.98
C VAL A 1091 -9.42 -3.37 24.90
N ARG A 1092 -8.98 -4.49 24.33
CA ARG A 1092 -7.97 -5.39 24.90
C ARG A 1092 -7.44 -6.38 23.88
#